data_AF-A0A5C4URW8-F1
#
_entry.id   AF-A0A5C4URW8-F1
#
_cell.length_a   1.000
_cell.length_b   1.000
_cell.length_c   1.000
_cell.angle_alpha   90.00
_cell.angle_beta   90.00
_cell.angle_gamma   90.00
#
_symmetry.space_group_name_H-M   'P 1'
#
loop_
_entity.id
_entity.type
_entity.pdbx_description
1 polymer ?
#
loop_
_entity_poly.entity_id
_entity_poly.type
_entity_poly.pdbx_seq_one_letter_code
_entity_poly.pdbx_strand_id
1 'polypeptide(L)'
;MIGKLFDAPRRLPAGPAALLVLAAVIMLTAMADSTMQPLPATAPADRFSAERALVHLKEFAAEPRPIGSPAGRRARDYLAGQLRAAGLEVEVQRSVGARSAAGLATFGQVDNIVGRLRGTDSTGTVLIAAHYDSAAMGPGASDDGAAVAAMLETVRALRGGPGLRNDIVLLMSDGEEDGVLGAEAFVREHPLGKGGGVLLNWEARGVSGPSLMFETSANNARLVETFAGAVPAPRGHSAMVEVYRLLPNNTDFTPLTKAGFTGMNFAYIQRSSLYHTAGDSIAHLNRGSLQHHGSNMLAMARALGGADLRTLDSDHDVTYFRALGTMITYPGQLVLPLAVLALVAVAGLAVLARVRRLLSLPRLVVATVSAVVPLVASAALAQGLWELLVAWRPAYDLMGGLLHRPGPYQAAIAVLCALTVLGWYVPLRRRLGPAALTVGALIWFAGLGLLCAQVAPGASFLFALPALLGALGCTAAVLPRTPAWARAAVAMLGPIMAAMLLPSLAGDVFDGMGLALGGVSALVLTLFGLIAVPVAEPFLPDLATRPKRAAGLAVPLTALVLTAALVAAGLVVDDFDAEQPRRTHLAYVMDAGTRTAHWVSADADPAPWTKRYVSGHDTSALPPGYARGTLWTGPAPSITAEGPRADVLARTSDTLKLHVTAGKGARSVTLRLDRPISHATASAGRFGSVSVPVTGTRAGTWPSEIRFRGIPAQGVRITVRVPDKDRIRLTVIAETDGLAAVPGFVPRPADLVAATREDGDLVAVTRSYTLGAATSAAISRPNR
;
A
#
# COMPACT_ATOMS: atom_id res chain seq x y z
N MET A 1 17.12 54.22 -8.33
CA MET A 1 16.22 53.68 -9.39
C MET A 1 16.25 52.13 -9.52
N ILE A 2 16.75 51.38 -8.51
CA ILE A 2 17.02 49.93 -8.54
C ILE A 2 16.08 49.12 -7.59
N GLY A 3 14.98 49.73 -7.11
CA GLY A 3 13.90 49.04 -6.36
C GLY A 3 12.74 48.52 -7.22
N LYS A 4 12.81 48.73 -8.55
CA LYS A 4 11.67 48.58 -9.48
C LYS A 4 11.37 47.15 -9.97
N LEU A 5 11.85 46.11 -9.27
CA LEU A 5 11.22 44.80 -9.44
C LEU A 5 9.82 44.79 -8.79
N PHE A 6 9.57 45.68 -7.81
CA PHE A 6 8.38 45.65 -6.97
C PHE A 6 7.54 46.95 -6.88
N ASP A 7 7.94 48.13 -7.36
CA ASP A 7 7.11 49.36 -7.24
C ASP A 7 6.07 49.54 -8.39
N ALA A 8 4.76 49.41 -8.09
CA ALA A 8 3.60 50.03 -8.77
C ALA A 8 2.24 49.39 -8.36
N PRO A 9 1.09 50.10 -8.46
CA PRO A 9 -0.26 49.75 -7.93
C PRO A 9 -0.93 48.48 -8.49
N ARG A 10 -0.23 47.69 -9.31
CA ARG A 10 -0.70 46.41 -9.88
C ARG A 10 -0.37 45.19 -9.00
N ARG A 11 0.17 45.38 -7.77
CA ARG A 11 0.43 44.30 -6.80
C ARG A 11 -0.84 43.55 -6.36
N LEU A 12 -1.97 44.25 -6.25
CA LEU A 12 -3.23 43.71 -5.71
C LEU A 12 -3.94 42.66 -6.59
N PRO A 13 -4.03 42.77 -7.93
CA PRO A 13 -4.66 41.72 -8.76
C PRO A 13 -3.73 40.55 -9.13
N ALA A 14 -2.40 40.76 -9.17
CA ALA A 14 -1.45 39.75 -9.64
C ALA A 14 -1.25 38.59 -8.65
N GLY A 15 -1.26 38.86 -7.34
CA GLY A 15 -1.18 37.82 -6.31
C GLY A 15 -2.38 36.86 -6.36
N PRO A 16 -3.64 37.36 -6.24
CA PRO A 16 -4.83 36.51 -6.28
C PRO A 16 -4.91 35.68 -7.55
N ALA A 17 -4.57 36.26 -8.71
CA ALA A 17 -4.51 35.53 -9.97
C ALA A 17 -3.51 34.35 -9.91
N ALA A 18 -2.33 34.55 -9.31
CA ALA A 18 -1.33 33.49 -9.20
C ALA A 18 -1.75 32.36 -8.24
N LEU A 19 -2.39 32.68 -7.10
CA LEU A 19 -2.97 31.65 -6.22
C LEU A 19 -4.13 30.90 -6.89
N LEU A 20 -4.99 31.61 -7.64
CA LEU A 20 -6.06 30.99 -8.42
C LEU A 20 -5.50 30.05 -9.50
N VAL A 21 -4.39 30.42 -10.15
CA VAL A 21 -3.70 29.54 -11.09
C VAL A 21 -3.17 28.27 -10.40
N LEU A 22 -2.51 28.40 -9.24
CA LEU A 22 -2.05 27.21 -8.50
C LEU A 22 -3.22 26.34 -8.06
N ALA A 23 -4.29 26.94 -7.52
CA ALA A 23 -5.49 26.21 -7.12
C ALA A 23 -6.15 25.51 -8.31
N ALA A 24 -6.26 26.18 -9.46
CA ALA A 24 -6.80 25.60 -10.69
C ALA A 24 -5.94 24.43 -11.19
N VAL A 25 -4.60 24.57 -11.15
CA VAL A 25 -3.68 23.49 -11.54
C VAL A 25 -3.81 22.28 -10.62
N ILE A 26 -3.87 22.49 -9.31
CA ILE A 26 -4.09 21.41 -8.33
C ILE A 26 -5.44 20.73 -8.59
N MET A 27 -6.50 21.51 -8.79
CA MET A 27 -7.84 20.99 -9.05
C MET A 27 -7.91 20.20 -10.36
N LEU A 28 -7.33 20.72 -11.45
CA LEU A 28 -7.29 20.03 -12.74
C LEU A 28 -6.49 18.73 -12.68
N THR A 29 -5.39 18.72 -11.92
CA THR A 29 -4.59 17.51 -11.67
C THR A 29 -5.43 16.48 -10.91
N ALA A 30 -6.03 16.87 -9.79
CA ALA A 30 -6.91 15.98 -9.01
C ALA A 30 -8.10 15.44 -9.82
N MET A 31 -8.70 16.27 -10.68
CA MET A 31 -9.76 15.82 -11.59
C MET A 31 -9.24 14.81 -12.62
N ALA A 32 -8.06 15.06 -13.20
CA ALA A 32 -7.44 14.13 -14.15
C ALA A 32 -7.07 12.78 -13.50
N ASP A 33 -6.76 12.79 -12.21
CA ASP A 33 -6.41 11.61 -11.41
C ASP A 33 -7.61 10.88 -10.77
N SER A 34 -8.85 11.38 -10.95
CA SER A 34 -10.08 10.78 -10.42
C SER A 34 -10.55 9.50 -11.16
N THR A 35 -11.39 8.63 -10.59
CA THR A 35 -11.85 7.39 -11.25
C THR A 35 -12.51 7.58 -12.64
N MET A 36 -12.63 6.50 -13.43
CA MET A 36 -13.35 6.54 -14.71
C MET A 36 -14.87 6.43 -14.51
N GLN A 37 -15.65 6.93 -15.47
CA GLN A 37 -17.10 6.70 -15.46
C GLN A 37 -17.42 5.25 -15.84
N PRO A 38 -18.21 4.52 -15.03
CA PRO A 38 -18.55 3.12 -15.32
C PRO A 38 -19.41 3.00 -16.58
N LEU A 39 -19.10 2.02 -17.43
CA LEU A 39 -19.88 1.73 -18.62
C LEU A 39 -21.04 0.75 -18.31
N PRO A 40 -22.24 0.99 -18.86
CA PRO A 40 -23.39 0.12 -18.62
C PRO A 40 -23.22 -1.25 -19.28
N ALA A 41 -24.03 -2.23 -18.87
CA ALA A 41 -24.00 -3.58 -19.45
C ALA A 41 -24.31 -3.63 -20.96
N THR A 42 -24.99 -2.60 -21.47
CA THR A 42 -25.31 -2.41 -22.89
C THR A 42 -24.19 -1.77 -23.72
N ALA A 43 -23.06 -1.42 -23.10
CA ALA A 43 -21.90 -0.90 -23.80
C ALA A 43 -21.41 -1.88 -24.89
N PRO A 44 -20.78 -1.39 -25.98
CA PRO A 44 -20.27 -2.23 -27.06
C PRO A 44 -19.48 -3.45 -26.58
N ALA A 45 -19.63 -4.58 -27.28
CA ALA A 45 -19.10 -5.87 -26.85
C ALA A 45 -17.56 -5.91 -26.78
N ASP A 46 -16.89 -5.06 -27.56
CA ASP A 46 -15.45 -4.87 -27.62
C ASP A 46 -14.90 -3.93 -26.52
N ARG A 47 -15.76 -3.36 -25.67
CA ARG A 47 -15.38 -2.53 -24.53
C ARG A 47 -15.53 -3.28 -23.22
N PHE A 48 -14.71 -2.93 -22.24
CA PHE A 48 -14.88 -3.39 -20.87
C PHE A 48 -16.09 -2.71 -20.22
N SER A 49 -16.96 -3.45 -19.53
CA SER A 49 -18.03 -2.87 -18.71
C SER A 49 -17.93 -3.35 -17.27
N ALA A 50 -17.84 -2.39 -16.33
CA ALA A 50 -17.91 -2.68 -14.91
C ALA A 50 -19.22 -3.39 -14.53
N GLU A 51 -20.35 -3.03 -15.13
CA GLU A 51 -21.64 -3.67 -14.84
C GLU A 51 -21.67 -5.16 -15.24
N ARG A 52 -21.00 -5.54 -16.34
CA ARG A 52 -20.87 -6.97 -16.70
C ARG A 52 -19.93 -7.72 -15.76
N ALA A 53 -18.80 -7.11 -15.38
CA ALA A 53 -17.90 -7.69 -14.39
C ALA A 53 -18.59 -7.87 -13.02
N LEU A 54 -19.43 -6.92 -12.59
CA LEU A 54 -20.20 -6.99 -11.33
C LEU A 54 -21.16 -8.19 -11.27
N VAL A 55 -21.63 -8.70 -12.41
CA VAL A 55 -22.45 -9.93 -12.42
C VAL A 55 -21.63 -11.10 -11.88
N HIS A 56 -20.39 -11.26 -12.35
CA HIS A 56 -19.52 -12.33 -11.85
C HIS A 56 -19.10 -12.09 -10.41
N LEU A 57 -18.78 -10.85 -10.04
CA LEU A 57 -18.35 -10.52 -8.69
C LEU A 57 -19.39 -10.93 -7.63
N LYS A 58 -20.69 -10.74 -7.92
CA LYS A 58 -21.78 -11.11 -7.01
C LYS A 58 -21.88 -12.62 -6.73
N GLU A 59 -21.44 -13.46 -7.68
CA GLU A 59 -21.56 -14.91 -7.56
C GLU A 59 -20.50 -15.51 -6.63
N PHE A 60 -19.29 -14.95 -6.60
CA PHE A 60 -18.21 -15.49 -5.80
C PHE A 60 -17.79 -14.60 -4.63
N ALA A 61 -18.02 -13.28 -4.69
CA ALA A 61 -17.54 -12.31 -3.70
C ALA A 61 -18.59 -11.67 -2.79
N ALA A 62 -19.61 -12.45 -2.42
CA ALA A 62 -20.63 -12.04 -1.46
C ALA A 62 -20.25 -12.32 0.01
N GLU A 63 -19.28 -13.20 0.27
CA GLU A 63 -18.86 -13.61 1.61
C GLU A 63 -17.33 -13.86 1.66
N PRO A 64 -16.69 -13.89 2.85
CA PRO A 64 -15.26 -14.15 2.97
C PRO A 64 -14.84 -15.51 2.40
N ARG A 65 -13.71 -15.52 1.68
CA ARG A 65 -13.13 -16.68 0.99
C ARG A 65 -11.68 -16.98 1.40
N PRO A 66 -11.32 -17.04 2.69
CA PRO A 66 -9.95 -17.38 3.07
C PRO A 66 -9.58 -18.80 2.63
N ILE A 67 -8.29 -19.04 2.41
CA ILE A 67 -7.73 -20.33 1.98
C ILE A 67 -8.30 -21.52 2.78
N GLY A 68 -8.81 -22.52 2.06
CA GLY A 68 -9.44 -23.73 2.64
C GLY A 68 -10.91 -23.58 3.03
N SER A 69 -11.51 -22.40 2.93
CA SER A 69 -12.93 -22.17 3.23
C SER A 69 -13.87 -22.85 2.22
N PRO A 70 -15.12 -23.18 2.59
CA PRO A 70 -16.13 -23.63 1.64
C PRO A 70 -16.45 -22.59 0.56
N ALA A 71 -16.45 -21.30 0.91
CA ALA A 71 -16.69 -20.21 -0.03
C ALA A 71 -15.58 -20.11 -1.07
N GLY A 72 -14.30 -20.22 -0.67
CA GLY A 72 -13.17 -20.28 -1.60
C GLY A 72 -13.27 -21.44 -2.59
N ARG A 73 -13.71 -22.63 -2.14
CA ARG A 73 -13.94 -23.76 -3.07
C ARG A 73 -15.06 -23.50 -4.08
N ARG A 74 -16.17 -22.90 -3.65
CA ARG A 74 -17.27 -22.51 -4.56
C ARG A 74 -16.81 -21.47 -5.57
N ALA A 75 -16.07 -20.44 -5.11
CA ALA A 75 -15.49 -19.42 -5.96
C ALA A 75 -14.58 -20.04 -7.03
N ARG A 76 -13.65 -20.92 -6.61
CA ARG A 76 -12.78 -21.65 -7.53
C ARG A 76 -13.55 -22.42 -8.61
N ASP A 77 -14.56 -23.18 -8.21
CA ASP A 77 -15.34 -24.01 -9.15
C ASP A 77 -16.15 -23.14 -10.11
N TYR A 78 -16.74 -22.03 -9.63
CA TYR A 78 -17.43 -21.05 -10.46
C TYR A 78 -16.48 -20.39 -11.47
N LEU A 79 -15.37 -19.82 -11.00
CA LEU A 79 -14.40 -19.11 -11.82
C LEU A 79 -13.79 -20.02 -12.90
N ALA A 80 -13.35 -21.22 -12.51
CA ALA A 80 -12.85 -22.22 -13.47
C ALA A 80 -13.94 -22.62 -14.48
N GLY A 81 -15.21 -22.71 -14.06
CA GLY A 81 -16.35 -22.94 -14.93
C GLY A 81 -16.56 -21.82 -15.95
N GLN A 82 -16.51 -20.55 -15.52
CA GLN A 82 -16.66 -19.39 -16.40
C GLN A 82 -15.54 -19.31 -17.44
N LEU A 83 -14.29 -19.57 -17.05
CA LEU A 83 -13.15 -19.60 -17.97
C LEU A 83 -13.30 -20.71 -19.03
N ARG A 84 -13.75 -21.91 -18.64
CA ARG A 84 -14.04 -23.00 -19.59
C ARG A 84 -15.19 -22.64 -20.53
N ALA A 85 -16.26 -22.05 -20.02
CA ALA A 85 -17.39 -21.60 -20.82
C ALA A 85 -16.98 -20.52 -21.83
N ALA A 86 -15.99 -19.68 -21.49
CA ALA A 86 -15.38 -18.72 -22.40
C ALA A 86 -14.41 -19.34 -23.43
N GLY A 87 -14.15 -20.65 -23.33
CA GLY A 87 -13.34 -21.42 -24.28
C GLY A 87 -11.84 -21.45 -23.97
N LEU A 88 -11.42 -21.19 -22.73
CA LEU A 88 -10.02 -21.28 -22.32
C LEU A 88 -9.63 -22.71 -21.91
N GLU A 89 -8.34 -23.03 -22.05
CA GLU A 89 -7.74 -24.21 -21.43
C GLU A 89 -7.55 -23.92 -19.94
N VAL A 90 -8.26 -24.65 -19.07
CA VAL A 90 -8.28 -24.35 -17.63
C VAL A 90 -7.75 -25.52 -16.80
N GLU A 91 -6.70 -25.23 -16.04
CA GLU A 91 -6.12 -26.11 -15.03
C GLU A 91 -6.37 -25.53 -13.62
N VAL A 92 -6.66 -26.41 -12.67
CA VAL A 92 -6.62 -26.07 -11.24
C VAL A 92 -5.35 -26.69 -10.67
N GLN A 93 -4.33 -25.86 -10.47
CA GLN A 93 -3.06 -26.27 -9.88
C GLN A 93 -3.23 -26.39 -8.38
N ARG A 94 -3.02 -27.61 -7.86
CA ARG A 94 -3.14 -27.89 -6.42
C ARG A 94 -1.76 -28.17 -5.83
N SER A 95 -1.36 -27.40 -4.83
CA SER A 95 -0.01 -27.48 -4.28
C SER A 95 0.06 -27.09 -2.80
N VAL A 96 1.26 -27.19 -2.21
CA VAL A 96 1.61 -26.51 -0.96
C VAL A 96 2.48 -25.32 -1.30
N GLY A 97 1.95 -24.11 -1.10
CA GLY A 97 2.71 -22.87 -1.18
C GLY A 97 3.48 -22.62 0.11
N ALA A 98 4.60 -21.89 0.02
CA ALA A 98 5.40 -21.55 1.19
C ALA A 98 5.99 -20.14 1.14
N ARG A 99 6.09 -19.52 2.31
CA ARG A 99 6.81 -18.27 2.53
C ARG A 99 7.60 -18.37 3.83
N SER A 100 8.80 -17.80 3.85
CA SER A 100 9.59 -17.64 5.07
C SER A 100 9.87 -16.18 5.36
N ALA A 101 9.87 -15.82 6.63
CA ALA A 101 10.35 -14.56 7.16
C ALA A 101 11.18 -14.83 8.43
N ALA A 102 11.69 -13.78 9.07
CA ALA A 102 12.46 -13.95 10.29
C ALA A 102 11.64 -14.74 11.34
N GLY A 103 12.17 -15.86 11.85
CA GLY A 103 11.48 -16.73 12.84
C GLY A 103 10.08 -17.23 12.44
N LEU A 104 9.69 -17.17 11.16
CA LEU A 104 8.37 -17.57 10.67
C LEU A 104 8.48 -18.39 9.39
N ALA A 105 7.79 -19.53 9.36
CA ALA A 105 7.47 -20.25 8.13
C ALA A 105 5.94 -20.32 7.97
N THR A 106 5.42 -19.86 6.84
CA THR A 106 4.01 -20.00 6.49
C THR A 106 3.90 -20.97 5.33
N PHE A 107 2.98 -21.92 5.44
CA PHE A 107 2.61 -22.87 4.41
C PHE A 107 1.11 -22.81 4.20
N GLY A 108 0.64 -23.21 3.02
CA GLY A 108 -0.79 -23.36 2.79
C GLY A 108 -1.09 -24.30 1.65
N GLN A 109 -2.20 -25.03 1.75
CA GLN A 109 -2.73 -25.79 0.62
C GLN A 109 -3.50 -24.86 -0.31
N VAL A 110 -2.94 -24.60 -1.49
CA VAL A 110 -3.45 -23.63 -2.46
C VAL A 110 -4.05 -24.33 -3.68
N ASP A 111 -5.14 -23.79 -4.18
CA ASP A 111 -5.79 -24.21 -5.43
C ASP A 111 -5.81 -23.04 -6.42
N ASN A 112 -4.71 -22.80 -7.15
CA ASN A 112 -4.64 -21.76 -8.18
C ASN A 112 -5.48 -22.14 -9.41
N ILE A 113 -6.09 -21.17 -10.05
CA ILE A 113 -6.81 -21.33 -11.33
C ILE A 113 -5.96 -20.73 -12.44
N VAL A 114 -5.57 -21.57 -13.40
CA VAL A 114 -4.76 -21.16 -14.54
C VAL A 114 -5.58 -21.34 -15.80
N GLY A 115 -5.94 -20.22 -16.45
CA GLY A 115 -6.69 -20.20 -17.70
C GLY A 115 -5.82 -19.71 -18.85
N ARG A 116 -5.64 -20.50 -19.91
CA ARG A 116 -4.88 -20.12 -21.10
C ARG A 116 -5.79 -19.89 -22.30
N LEU A 117 -5.71 -18.70 -22.88
CA LEU A 117 -6.21 -18.39 -24.22
C LEU A 117 -5.03 -18.46 -25.20
N ARG A 118 -5.07 -19.42 -26.13
CA ARG A 118 -3.98 -19.61 -27.08
C ARG A 118 -3.88 -18.47 -28.09
N GLY A 119 -2.66 -18.02 -28.31
CA GLY A 119 -2.31 -17.11 -29.40
C GLY A 119 -2.26 -17.81 -30.75
N THR A 120 -2.33 -17.03 -31.84
CA THR A 120 -2.27 -17.54 -33.22
C THR A 120 -0.83 -17.73 -33.74
N ASP A 121 0.13 -16.99 -33.20
CA ASP A 121 1.56 -17.01 -33.57
C ASP A 121 2.41 -16.53 -32.38
N SER A 122 2.36 -17.30 -31.29
CA SER A 122 2.83 -16.84 -29.98
C SER A 122 4.35 -16.60 -29.95
N THR A 123 4.75 -15.39 -29.57
CA THR A 123 6.15 -15.02 -29.30
C THR A 123 6.51 -15.12 -27.82
N GLY A 124 5.53 -15.37 -26.96
CA GLY A 124 5.70 -15.50 -25.51
C GLY A 124 4.36 -15.46 -24.78
N THR A 125 4.42 -15.36 -23.45
CA THR A 125 3.23 -15.34 -22.58
C THR A 125 2.99 -13.95 -22.00
N VAL A 126 1.73 -13.50 -22.06
CA VAL A 126 1.23 -12.38 -21.23
C VAL A 126 0.44 -12.98 -20.07
N LEU A 127 1.02 -12.92 -18.88
CA LEU A 127 0.40 -13.36 -17.64
C LEU A 127 -0.36 -12.20 -17.01
N ILE A 128 -1.66 -12.37 -16.81
CA ILE A 128 -2.52 -11.47 -16.04
C ILE A 128 -2.79 -12.17 -14.70
N ALA A 129 -2.37 -11.57 -13.60
CA ALA A 129 -2.46 -12.15 -12.25
C ALA A 129 -3.32 -11.29 -11.32
N ALA A 130 -4.09 -11.96 -10.48
CA ALA A 130 -5.00 -11.42 -9.45
C ALA A 130 -5.27 -12.55 -8.45
N HIS A 131 -5.65 -12.25 -7.21
CA HIS A 131 -5.95 -13.29 -6.23
C HIS A 131 -7.45 -13.43 -5.97
N TYR A 132 -7.94 -14.67 -5.85
CA TYR A 132 -9.37 -14.92 -5.64
C TYR A 132 -9.73 -15.23 -4.19
N ASP A 133 -8.75 -15.55 -3.33
CA ASP A 133 -8.97 -15.62 -1.90
C ASP A 133 -9.24 -14.23 -1.31
N SER A 134 -9.70 -14.19 -0.07
CA SER A 134 -9.88 -12.93 0.66
C SER A 134 -9.38 -13.09 2.09
N ALA A 135 -9.07 -11.97 2.74
CA ALA A 135 -8.93 -11.91 4.17
C ALA A 135 -10.16 -12.52 4.88
N ALA A 136 -9.93 -13.18 6.01
CA ALA A 136 -11.00 -13.87 6.76
C ALA A 136 -12.11 -12.91 7.27
N MET A 137 -11.78 -11.63 7.41
CA MET A 137 -12.65 -10.61 8.02
C MET A 137 -13.65 -9.97 7.06
N GLY A 138 -13.50 -10.18 5.75
CA GLY A 138 -14.26 -9.44 4.75
C GLY A 138 -14.49 -10.22 3.46
N PRO A 139 -15.54 -9.89 2.69
CA PRO A 139 -15.79 -10.52 1.40
C PRO A 139 -14.66 -10.33 0.38
N GLY A 140 -13.79 -9.33 0.50
CA GLY A 140 -12.75 -9.08 -0.49
C GLY A 140 -13.35 -8.82 -1.88
N ALA A 141 -14.38 -7.98 -1.93
CA ALA A 141 -15.05 -7.64 -3.19
C ALA A 141 -14.18 -6.69 -4.02
N SER A 142 -13.44 -5.82 -3.36
CA SER A 142 -12.39 -5.01 -3.93
C SER A 142 -11.06 -5.75 -3.96
N ASP A 143 -10.63 -6.31 -2.82
CA ASP A 143 -9.36 -7.03 -2.65
C ASP A 143 -9.54 -8.57 -2.62
N ASP A 144 -9.29 -9.30 -3.71
CA ASP A 144 -9.05 -8.82 -5.09
C ASP A 144 -10.12 -9.36 -6.06
N GLY A 145 -11.34 -9.53 -5.54
CA GLY A 145 -12.48 -9.99 -6.33
C GLY A 145 -12.75 -9.10 -7.56
N ALA A 146 -12.51 -7.80 -7.45
CA ALA A 146 -12.75 -6.84 -8.53
C ALA A 146 -11.84 -7.11 -9.74
N ALA A 147 -10.54 -7.39 -9.54
CA ALA A 147 -9.65 -7.73 -10.64
C ALA A 147 -9.97 -9.10 -11.23
N VAL A 148 -10.28 -10.10 -10.40
CA VAL A 148 -10.72 -11.43 -10.87
C VAL A 148 -11.98 -11.34 -11.73
N ALA A 149 -12.97 -10.54 -11.32
CA ALA A 149 -14.15 -10.27 -12.12
C ALA A 149 -13.81 -9.51 -13.42
N ALA A 150 -12.86 -8.58 -13.37
CA ALA A 150 -12.37 -7.86 -14.53
C ALA A 150 -11.65 -8.78 -15.54
N MET A 151 -10.97 -9.84 -15.10
CA MET A 151 -10.38 -10.86 -15.98
C MET A 151 -11.45 -11.55 -16.84
N LEU A 152 -12.58 -11.94 -16.25
CA LEU A 152 -13.67 -12.61 -16.97
C LEU A 152 -14.28 -11.71 -18.05
N GLU A 153 -14.58 -10.45 -17.72
CA GLU A 153 -15.09 -9.48 -18.68
C GLU A 153 -14.05 -9.11 -19.75
N THR A 154 -12.76 -9.07 -19.39
CA THR A 154 -11.66 -8.85 -20.34
C THR A 154 -11.58 -9.99 -21.35
N VAL A 155 -11.61 -11.24 -20.90
CA VAL A 155 -11.65 -12.41 -21.79
C VAL A 155 -12.86 -12.36 -22.72
N ARG A 156 -14.05 -12.04 -22.20
CA ARG A 156 -15.26 -11.89 -23.02
C ARG A 156 -15.07 -10.84 -24.12
N ALA A 157 -14.48 -9.69 -23.79
CA ALA A 157 -14.21 -8.61 -24.74
C ALA A 157 -13.09 -8.91 -25.74
N LEU A 158 -12.11 -9.74 -25.38
CA LEU A 158 -11.06 -10.22 -26.29
C LEU A 158 -11.60 -11.23 -27.30
N ARG A 159 -12.49 -12.14 -26.86
CA ARG A 159 -13.11 -13.17 -27.72
C ARG A 159 -14.02 -12.59 -28.81
N GLY A 160 -14.51 -11.37 -28.64
CA GLY A 160 -15.26 -10.64 -29.67
C GLY A 160 -14.40 -10.00 -30.77
N GLY A 161 -13.07 -10.05 -30.67
CA GLY A 161 -12.13 -9.43 -31.61
C GLY A 161 -11.33 -10.45 -32.44
N PRO A 162 -10.40 -9.97 -33.29
CA PRO A 162 -9.45 -10.84 -33.97
C PRO A 162 -8.58 -11.61 -32.95
N GLY A 163 -8.15 -12.82 -33.33
CA GLY A 163 -7.24 -13.62 -32.50
C GLY A 163 -5.96 -12.86 -32.16
N LEU A 164 -5.50 -12.98 -30.91
CA LEU A 164 -4.26 -12.38 -30.46
C LEU A 164 -3.06 -13.22 -30.92
N ARG A 165 -1.93 -12.55 -31.14
CA ARG A 165 -0.68 -13.20 -31.53
C ARG A 165 -0.15 -14.08 -30.40
N ASN A 166 -0.03 -13.51 -29.20
CA ASN A 166 0.56 -14.14 -28.02
C ASN A 166 -0.48 -14.86 -27.16
N ASP A 167 0.01 -15.82 -26.36
CA ASP A 167 -0.81 -16.46 -25.35
C ASP A 167 -1.17 -15.47 -24.24
N ILE A 168 -2.44 -15.44 -23.88
CA ILE A 168 -2.92 -14.77 -22.66
C ILE A 168 -3.16 -15.83 -21.60
N VAL A 169 -2.47 -15.72 -20.47
CA VAL A 169 -2.62 -16.61 -19.33
C VAL A 169 -3.21 -15.81 -18.18
N LEU A 170 -4.31 -16.29 -17.63
CA LEU A 170 -4.91 -15.78 -16.41
C LEU A 170 -4.47 -16.67 -15.25
N LEU A 171 -3.86 -16.06 -14.24
CA LEU A 171 -3.59 -16.69 -12.95
C LEU A 171 -4.52 -16.05 -11.92
N MET A 172 -5.49 -16.81 -11.45
CA MET A 172 -6.27 -16.47 -10.25
C MET A 172 -5.68 -17.28 -9.10
N SER A 173 -4.81 -16.66 -8.32
CA SER A 173 -4.07 -17.30 -7.24
C SER A 173 -4.92 -17.49 -5.97
N ASP A 174 -4.53 -18.47 -5.15
CA ASP A 174 -5.08 -18.72 -3.82
C ASP A 174 -4.00 -18.47 -2.75
N GLY A 175 -4.39 -17.95 -1.59
CA GLY A 175 -3.49 -17.72 -0.46
C GLY A 175 -2.53 -16.53 -0.65
N GLU A 176 -2.94 -15.50 -1.38
CA GLU A 176 -2.20 -14.22 -1.43
C GLU A 176 -2.15 -13.59 -0.04
N GLU A 177 -3.31 -13.56 0.63
CA GLU A 177 -3.56 -12.87 1.89
C GLU A 177 -2.75 -13.47 3.05
N ASP A 178 -2.39 -14.75 2.91
CA ASP A 178 -1.55 -15.49 3.85
C ASP A 178 -0.06 -15.52 3.43
N GLY A 179 0.32 -14.67 2.47
CA GLY A 179 1.68 -14.40 2.05
C GLY A 179 2.06 -14.99 0.69
N VAL A 180 1.28 -14.69 -0.36
CA VAL A 180 1.56 -14.98 -1.78
C VAL A 180 1.84 -16.47 -2.06
N LEU A 181 1.19 -17.34 -1.29
CA LEU A 181 1.44 -18.79 -1.29
C LEU A 181 1.12 -19.40 -2.67
N GLY A 182 0.05 -18.92 -3.31
CA GLY A 182 -0.37 -19.35 -4.63
C GLY A 182 0.63 -19.02 -5.72
N ALA A 183 1.04 -17.75 -5.83
CA ALA A 183 2.01 -17.35 -6.84
C ALA A 183 3.39 -18.00 -6.63
N GLU A 184 3.83 -18.20 -5.39
CA GLU A 184 5.05 -18.98 -5.10
C GLU A 184 4.95 -20.41 -5.64
N ALA A 185 3.85 -21.11 -5.34
CA ALA A 185 3.63 -22.46 -5.84
C ALA A 185 3.55 -22.51 -7.38
N PHE A 186 2.95 -21.50 -8.00
CA PHE A 186 2.85 -21.38 -9.46
C PHE A 186 4.23 -21.32 -10.11
N VAL A 187 5.11 -20.40 -9.69
CA VAL A 187 6.46 -20.28 -10.29
C VAL A 187 7.35 -21.48 -9.99
N ARG A 188 7.18 -22.10 -8.82
CA ARG A 188 7.98 -23.26 -8.39
C ARG A 188 7.66 -24.52 -9.18
N GLU A 189 6.41 -24.74 -9.55
CA GLU A 189 5.95 -26.03 -10.11
C GLU A 189 5.42 -25.93 -11.54
N HIS A 190 4.63 -24.90 -11.86
CA HIS A 190 3.85 -24.84 -13.09
C HIS A 190 4.72 -24.48 -14.31
N PRO A 191 4.59 -25.18 -15.46
CA PRO A 191 5.40 -24.90 -16.65
C PRO A 191 5.31 -23.44 -17.14
N LEU A 192 4.11 -22.85 -17.12
CA LEU A 192 3.91 -21.43 -17.49
C LEU A 192 4.57 -20.47 -16.49
N GLY A 193 4.65 -20.84 -15.20
CA GLY A 193 5.34 -20.03 -14.19
C GLY A 193 6.87 -20.08 -14.35
N LYS A 194 7.41 -21.20 -14.84
CA LYS A 194 8.84 -21.37 -15.14
C LYS A 194 9.27 -20.74 -16.46
N GLY A 195 8.33 -20.53 -17.38
CA GLY A 195 8.61 -20.01 -18.72
C GLY A 195 8.90 -18.51 -18.77
N GLY A 196 8.52 -17.76 -17.73
CA GLY A 196 8.61 -16.31 -17.73
C GLY A 196 7.66 -15.65 -18.74
N GLY A 197 7.88 -14.37 -19.01
CA GLY A 197 7.07 -13.58 -19.94
C GLY A 197 6.76 -12.20 -19.39
N VAL A 198 5.68 -11.60 -19.88
CA VAL A 198 5.21 -10.28 -19.44
C VAL A 198 4.12 -10.44 -18.39
N LEU A 199 4.26 -9.78 -17.24
CA LEU A 199 3.30 -9.82 -16.14
C LEU A 199 2.50 -8.52 -16.02
N LEU A 200 1.18 -8.66 -15.88
CA LEU A 200 0.26 -7.61 -15.42
C LEU A 200 -0.40 -8.11 -14.13
N ASN A 201 0.05 -7.61 -12.97
CA ASN A 201 -0.52 -7.94 -11.67
C ASN A 201 -1.52 -6.85 -11.23
N TRP A 202 -2.63 -7.26 -10.63
CA TRP A 202 -3.76 -6.41 -10.28
C TRP A 202 -4.13 -6.63 -8.82
N GLU A 203 -4.37 -5.56 -8.08
CA GLU A 203 -4.52 -5.53 -6.63
C GLU A 203 -5.48 -4.40 -6.21
N ALA A 204 -5.93 -4.40 -4.96
CA ALA A 204 -6.64 -3.26 -4.39
C ALA A 204 -6.36 -3.06 -2.88
N ARG A 205 -5.82 -1.91 -2.49
CA ARG A 205 -5.64 -1.57 -1.05
C ARG A 205 -6.76 -0.69 -0.48
N GLY A 206 -7.82 -0.51 -1.24
CA GLY A 206 -8.99 0.28 -0.87
C GLY A 206 -10.18 -0.13 -1.74
N VAL A 207 -11.32 0.54 -1.54
CA VAL A 207 -12.56 0.25 -2.29
C VAL A 207 -12.84 1.28 -3.39
N SER A 208 -11.97 2.27 -3.56
CA SER A 208 -12.15 3.39 -4.48
C SER A 208 -10.80 3.92 -4.97
N GLY A 209 -10.87 4.84 -5.94
CA GLY A 209 -9.72 5.55 -6.47
C GLY A 209 -9.25 5.05 -7.83
N PRO A 210 -8.37 5.82 -8.48
CA PRO A 210 -7.80 5.44 -9.77
C PRO A 210 -7.02 4.12 -9.71
N SER A 211 -7.04 3.35 -10.79
CA SER A 211 -6.09 2.25 -11.03
C SER A 211 -4.71 2.83 -11.34
N LEU A 212 -3.83 2.89 -10.33
CA LEU A 212 -2.47 3.39 -10.39
C LEU A 212 -1.50 2.26 -10.77
N MET A 213 -0.64 2.48 -11.77
CA MET A 213 0.57 1.68 -11.95
C MET A 213 1.58 2.11 -10.89
N PHE A 214 1.75 1.30 -9.84
CA PHE A 214 2.53 1.68 -8.65
C PHE A 214 3.86 0.94 -8.54
N GLU A 215 4.02 -0.20 -9.19
CA GLU A 215 5.26 -0.99 -9.22
C GLU A 215 5.50 -1.60 -10.61
N THR A 216 6.78 -1.72 -11.00
CA THR A 216 7.21 -2.33 -12.25
C THR A 216 8.61 -2.93 -12.11
N SER A 217 8.94 -3.90 -12.94
CA SER A 217 10.27 -4.50 -13.01
C SER A 217 11.33 -3.47 -13.44
N ALA A 218 12.61 -3.80 -13.28
CA ALA A 218 13.69 -3.04 -13.88
C ALA A 218 13.66 -3.15 -15.42
N ASN A 219 14.37 -2.24 -16.09
CA ASN A 219 14.45 -2.11 -17.54
C ASN A 219 13.08 -1.96 -18.21
N ASN A 220 12.24 -1.09 -17.65
CA ASN A 220 10.81 -1.02 -17.97
C ASN A 220 10.43 -0.15 -19.18
N ALA A 221 11.38 0.44 -19.92
CA ALA A 221 11.10 1.48 -20.90
C ALA A 221 9.99 1.10 -21.89
N ARG A 222 10.13 -0.05 -22.57
CA ARG A 222 9.16 -0.51 -23.58
C ARG A 222 7.80 -0.87 -22.99
N LEU A 223 7.76 -1.39 -21.77
CA LEU A 223 6.52 -1.70 -21.07
C LEU A 223 5.76 -0.42 -20.71
N VAL A 224 6.45 0.58 -20.17
CA VAL A 224 5.84 1.86 -19.81
C VAL A 224 5.43 2.65 -21.06
N GLU A 225 6.22 2.62 -22.13
CA GLU A 225 5.84 3.20 -23.43
C GLU A 225 4.57 2.54 -23.99
N THR A 226 4.48 1.20 -23.90
CA THR A 226 3.29 0.45 -24.30
C THR A 226 2.08 0.86 -23.45
N PHE A 227 2.26 0.98 -22.13
CA PHE A 227 1.21 1.44 -21.22
C PHE A 227 0.72 2.86 -21.54
N ALA A 228 1.65 3.79 -21.69
CA ALA A 228 1.35 5.19 -22.00
C ALA A 228 0.66 5.36 -23.37
N GLY A 229 0.99 4.51 -24.35
CA GLY A 229 0.42 4.56 -25.70
C GLY A 229 -0.90 3.79 -25.87
N ALA A 230 -1.09 2.68 -25.15
CA ALA A 230 -2.25 1.81 -25.34
C ALA A 230 -3.42 2.12 -24.41
N VAL A 231 -3.14 2.63 -23.20
CA VAL A 231 -4.17 2.83 -22.18
C VAL A 231 -4.86 4.20 -22.35
N PRO A 232 -6.20 4.28 -22.33
CA PRO A 232 -6.92 5.54 -22.54
C PRO A 232 -6.68 6.60 -21.44
N ALA A 233 -6.52 6.15 -20.20
CA ALA A 233 -6.34 7.02 -19.04
C ALA A 233 -5.26 6.44 -18.11
N PRO A 234 -3.98 6.47 -18.51
CA PRO A 234 -2.89 5.87 -17.74
C PRO A 234 -2.65 6.68 -16.46
N ARG A 235 -2.50 5.99 -15.33
CA ARG A 235 -2.22 6.60 -14.02
C ARG A 235 -1.09 5.91 -13.27
N GLY A 236 -0.51 6.66 -12.34
CA GLY A 236 0.73 6.30 -11.65
C GLY A 236 1.89 7.19 -12.09
N HIS A 237 2.98 7.11 -11.34
CA HIS A 237 4.23 7.82 -11.62
C HIS A 237 5.42 7.05 -11.04
N SER A 238 6.61 7.22 -11.62
CA SER A 238 7.81 6.46 -11.25
C SER A 238 8.25 6.67 -9.79
N ALA A 239 7.85 7.77 -9.15
CA ALA A 239 8.14 7.97 -7.72
C ALA A 239 7.38 6.98 -6.82
N MET A 240 6.20 6.47 -7.23
CA MET A 240 5.49 5.43 -6.47
C MET A 240 6.30 4.14 -6.45
N VAL A 241 6.93 3.81 -7.58
CA VAL A 241 7.78 2.61 -7.72
C VAL A 241 8.94 2.66 -6.73
N GLU A 242 9.60 3.82 -6.61
CA GLU A 242 10.70 4.00 -5.66
C GLU A 242 10.24 3.92 -4.21
N VAL A 243 9.08 4.51 -3.88
CA VAL A 243 8.51 4.42 -2.53
C VAL A 243 8.13 2.98 -2.20
N TYR A 244 7.48 2.27 -3.12
CA TYR A 244 7.01 0.91 -2.90
C TYR A 244 8.16 -0.08 -2.70
N ARG A 245 9.27 0.07 -3.44
CA ARG A 245 10.50 -0.73 -3.27
C ARG A 245 11.10 -0.67 -1.87
N LEU A 246 10.83 0.39 -1.10
CA LEU A 246 11.31 0.57 0.27
C LEU A 246 10.34 0.00 1.32
N LEU A 247 9.11 -0.32 0.94
CA LEU A 247 8.11 -0.87 1.83
C LEU A 247 8.30 -2.40 1.96
N PRO A 248 8.02 -2.99 3.14
CA PRO A 248 8.08 -4.44 3.33
C PRO A 248 6.88 -5.18 2.69
N ASN A 249 6.08 -4.48 1.88
CA ASN A 249 4.90 -4.99 1.21
C ASN A 249 5.27 -6.02 0.15
N ASN A 250 4.32 -6.91 -0.13
CA ASN A 250 4.50 -8.00 -1.05
C ASN A 250 3.13 -8.31 -1.67
N THR A 251 3.12 -8.60 -2.97
CA THR A 251 1.96 -9.07 -3.73
C THR A 251 2.41 -10.25 -4.57
N ASP A 252 1.50 -10.88 -5.31
CA ASP A 252 1.84 -11.93 -6.26
C ASP A 252 2.88 -11.49 -7.31
N PHE A 253 2.98 -10.17 -7.55
CA PHE A 253 4.01 -9.58 -8.40
C PHE A 253 5.44 -9.99 -7.99
N THR A 254 5.72 -10.11 -6.69
CA THR A 254 7.08 -10.36 -6.20
C THR A 254 7.62 -11.76 -6.52
N PRO A 255 6.93 -12.87 -6.17
CA PRO A 255 7.43 -14.21 -6.55
C PRO A 255 7.48 -14.37 -8.08
N LEU A 256 6.52 -13.79 -8.82
CA LEU A 256 6.50 -13.84 -10.28
C LEU A 256 7.70 -13.10 -10.90
N THR A 257 7.96 -11.85 -10.52
CA THR A 257 9.12 -11.11 -11.05
C THR A 257 10.46 -11.71 -10.64
N LYS A 258 10.58 -12.25 -9.41
CA LYS A 258 11.78 -13.01 -8.99
C LYS A 258 12.01 -14.27 -9.81
N ALA A 259 10.96 -14.86 -10.39
CA ALA A 259 11.05 -16.01 -11.28
C ALA A 259 11.38 -15.64 -12.74
N GLY A 260 11.57 -14.36 -13.06
CA GLY A 260 11.99 -13.89 -14.39
C GLY A 260 10.87 -13.28 -15.23
N PHE A 261 9.72 -12.96 -14.66
CA PHE A 261 8.72 -12.14 -15.34
C PHE A 261 9.13 -10.65 -15.33
N THR A 262 8.95 -9.98 -16.45
CA THR A 262 9.07 -8.52 -16.59
C THR A 262 7.66 -7.95 -16.59
N GLY A 263 7.34 -6.94 -15.78
CA GLY A 263 5.91 -6.59 -15.60
C GLY A 263 5.58 -5.28 -14.90
N MET A 264 4.28 -5.08 -14.74
CA MET A 264 3.66 -3.95 -14.06
C MET A 264 2.63 -4.44 -13.02
N ASN A 265 2.53 -3.70 -11.92
CA ASN A 265 1.58 -3.94 -10.84
C ASN A 265 0.63 -2.74 -10.70
N PHE A 266 -0.66 -3.00 -10.56
CA PHE A 266 -1.71 -2.00 -10.57
C PHE A 266 -2.59 -2.09 -9.32
N ALA A 267 -2.88 -0.95 -8.68
CA ALA A 267 -3.80 -0.90 -7.56
C ALA A 267 -4.57 0.42 -7.49
N TYR A 268 -5.74 0.38 -6.87
CA TYR A 268 -6.39 1.56 -6.35
C TYR A 268 -6.43 1.51 -4.82
N ILE A 269 -6.23 2.66 -4.19
CA ILE A 269 -5.83 2.76 -2.77
C ILE A 269 -6.65 3.76 -1.96
N GLN A 270 -7.79 4.26 -2.47
CA GLN A 270 -8.60 5.22 -1.72
C GLN A 270 -9.65 4.51 -0.88
N ARG A 271 -10.03 5.15 0.24
CA ARG A 271 -10.93 4.59 1.25
C ARG A 271 -10.41 3.26 1.84
N SER A 272 -9.11 3.20 2.10
CA SER A 272 -8.40 2.06 2.71
C SER A 272 -8.85 1.74 4.14
N SER A 273 -9.69 2.57 4.78
CA SER A 273 -10.30 2.27 6.07
C SER A 273 -11.16 1.01 6.05
N LEU A 274 -11.70 0.65 4.88
CA LEU A 274 -12.52 -0.54 4.67
C LEU A 274 -11.73 -1.79 4.24
N TYR A 275 -10.43 -1.62 3.92
CA TYR A 275 -9.52 -2.69 3.53
C TYR A 275 -9.43 -3.77 4.63
N HIS A 276 -9.49 -5.05 4.24
CA HIS A 276 -9.49 -6.21 5.15
C HIS A 276 -10.60 -6.19 6.22
N THR A 277 -11.74 -5.56 5.91
CA THR A 277 -12.92 -5.57 6.79
C THR A 277 -14.16 -6.06 6.06
N ALA A 278 -15.25 -6.30 6.80
CA ALA A 278 -16.57 -6.56 6.21
C ALA A 278 -17.07 -5.41 5.29
N GLY A 279 -16.48 -4.22 5.41
CA GLY A 279 -16.73 -3.07 4.54
C GLY A 279 -16.12 -3.21 3.14
N ASP A 280 -15.15 -4.11 2.94
CA ASP A 280 -14.68 -4.48 1.60
C ASP A 280 -15.71 -5.38 0.91
N SER A 281 -16.79 -4.74 0.47
CA SER A 281 -17.99 -5.36 -0.06
C SER A 281 -18.41 -4.72 -1.37
N ILE A 282 -19.24 -5.43 -2.13
CA ILE A 282 -19.79 -4.98 -3.41
C ILE A 282 -20.52 -3.63 -3.27
N ALA A 283 -21.13 -3.37 -2.10
CA ALA A 283 -21.85 -2.13 -1.84
C ALA A 283 -20.92 -0.91 -1.77
N HIS A 284 -19.69 -1.08 -1.28
CA HIS A 284 -18.72 0.01 -1.13
C HIS A 284 -17.75 0.14 -2.30
N LEU A 285 -17.64 -0.90 -3.13
CA LEU A 285 -16.80 -0.89 -4.33
C LEU A 285 -17.23 0.24 -5.27
N ASN A 286 -16.29 1.15 -5.56
CA ASN A 286 -16.49 2.18 -6.56
C ASN A 286 -16.50 1.54 -7.96
N ARG A 287 -17.66 1.60 -8.62
CA ARG A 287 -17.81 1.07 -9.99
C ARG A 287 -16.85 1.70 -11.00
N GLY A 288 -16.47 2.96 -10.78
CA GLY A 288 -15.50 3.67 -11.60
C GLY A 288 -14.06 3.18 -11.43
N SER A 289 -13.71 2.69 -10.24
CA SER A 289 -12.44 2.00 -9.98
C SER A 289 -12.39 0.68 -10.74
N LEU A 290 -13.42 -0.16 -10.61
CA LEU A 290 -13.54 -1.40 -11.38
C LEU A 290 -13.51 -1.15 -12.90
N GLN A 291 -14.22 -0.12 -13.38
CA GLN A 291 -14.18 0.27 -14.78
C GLN A 291 -12.77 0.66 -15.22
N HIS A 292 -12.06 1.45 -14.41
CA HIS A 292 -10.71 1.88 -14.73
C HIS A 292 -9.74 0.71 -14.78
N HIS A 293 -9.77 -0.13 -13.76
CA HIS A 293 -8.94 -1.32 -13.63
C HIS A 293 -9.11 -2.27 -14.83
N GLY A 294 -10.36 -2.65 -15.14
CA GLY A 294 -10.65 -3.53 -16.27
C GLY A 294 -10.42 -2.91 -17.64
N SER A 295 -10.59 -1.59 -17.79
CA SER A 295 -10.26 -0.92 -19.06
C SER A 295 -8.75 -0.90 -19.31
N ASN A 296 -7.94 -0.68 -18.27
CA ASN A 296 -6.48 -0.79 -18.36
C ASN A 296 -6.08 -2.24 -18.69
N MET A 297 -6.69 -3.22 -18.02
CA MET A 297 -6.44 -4.64 -18.24
C MET A 297 -6.72 -5.04 -19.69
N LEU A 298 -7.90 -4.69 -20.23
CA LEU A 298 -8.27 -4.98 -21.61
C LEU A 298 -7.34 -4.28 -22.62
N ALA A 299 -6.99 -3.01 -22.38
CA ALA A 299 -6.09 -2.27 -23.27
C ALA A 299 -4.69 -2.91 -23.31
N MET A 300 -4.13 -3.24 -22.15
CA MET A 300 -2.81 -3.89 -22.05
C MET A 300 -2.81 -5.31 -22.61
N ALA A 301 -3.86 -6.10 -22.34
CA ALA A 301 -4.01 -7.44 -22.90
C ALA A 301 -4.06 -7.42 -24.43
N ARG A 302 -4.72 -6.43 -25.04
CA ARG A 302 -4.72 -6.24 -26.50
C ARG A 302 -3.35 -5.82 -27.02
N ALA A 303 -2.74 -4.83 -26.38
CA ALA A 303 -1.45 -4.30 -26.82
C ALA A 303 -0.35 -5.37 -26.78
N LEU A 304 -0.20 -6.03 -25.63
CA LEU A 304 0.80 -7.08 -25.44
C LEU A 304 0.42 -8.37 -26.17
N GLY A 305 -0.88 -8.69 -26.24
CA GLY A 305 -1.38 -9.83 -27.00
C GLY A 305 -1.11 -9.71 -28.50
N GLY A 306 -1.04 -8.50 -29.06
CA GLY A 306 -0.71 -8.25 -30.47
C GLY A 306 0.78 -7.97 -30.76
N ALA A 307 1.59 -7.69 -29.73
CA ALA A 307 2.99 -7.28 -29.89
C ALA A 307 3.94 -8.45 -30.19
N ASP A 308 5.19 -8.14 -30.54
CA ASP A 308 6.29 -9.10 -30.43
C ASP A 308 6.93 -8.96 -29.05
N LEU A 309 6.69 -9.90 -28.15
CA LEU A 309 7.13 -9.78 -26.75
C LEU A 309 8.65 -9.78 -26.63
N ARG A 310 9.38 -10.32 -27.60
CA ARG A 310 10.85 -10.33 -27.65
C ARG A 310 11.45 -8.93 -27.83
N THR A 311 10.63 -7.96 -28.22
CA THR A 311 11.05 -6.56 -28.40
C THR A 311 10.75 -5.68 -27.17
N LEU A 312 10.17 -6.25 -26.12
CA LEU A 312 9.85 -5.52 -24.89
C LEU A 312 11.02 -5.44 -23.91
N ASP A 313 12.10 -6.18 -24.17
CA ASP A 313 13.34 -6.02 -23.44
C ASP A 313 13.94 -4.64 -23.70
N SER A 314 14.41 -4.00 -22.63
CA SER A 314 15.12 -2.74 -22.64
C SER A 314 16.43 -2.87 -21.87
N ASP A 315 17.37 -1.96 -22.10
CA ASP A 315 18.61 -1.80 -21.33
C ASP A 315 18.53 -0.65 -20.32
N HIS A 316 17.37 0.02 -20.23
CA HIS A 316 17.15 1.16 -19.35
C HIS A 316 15.71 1.27 -18.86
N ASP A 317 15.55 1.98 -17.74
CA ASP A 317 14.26 2.43 -17.19
C ASP A 317 13.83 3.77 -17.80
N VAL A 318 12.53 4.05 -17.74
CA VAL A 318 11.98 5.40 -18.01
C VAL A 318 11.44 6.03 -16.74
N THR A 319 11.62 7.35 -16.65
CA THR A 319 10.90 8.18 -15.68
C THR A 319 9.58 8.60 -16.29
N TYR A 320 8.50 8.50 -15.54
CA TYR A 320 7.18 8.86 -16.02
C TYR A 320 6.32 9.51 -14.92
N PHE A 321 5.52 10.48 -15.31
CA PHE A 321 4.61 11.21 -14.42
C PHE A 321 3.49 11.85 -15.23
N ARG A 322 2.46 12.37 -14.55
CA ARG A 322 1.35 13.02 -15.22
C ARG A 322 1.46 14.54 -15.16
N ALA A 323 1.06 15.15 -16.26
CA ALA A 323 0.93 16.59 -16.41
C ALA A 323 -0.41 16.90 -17.08
N LEU A 324 -1.35 17.49 -16.32
CA LEU A 324 -2.70 17.86 -16.81
C LEU A 324 -3.40 16.73 -17.60
N GLY A 325 -3.29 15.50 -17.09
CA GLY A 325 -3.92 14.32 -17.67
C GLY A 325 -3.08 13.54 -18.68
N THR A 326 -1.98 14.10 -19.18
CA THR A 326 -1.08 13.43 -20.12
C THR A 326 0.06 12.75 -19.36
N MET A 327 0.40 11.51 -19.73
CA MET A 327 1.59 10.83 -19.20
C MET A 327 2.83 11.30 -19.98
N ILE A 328 3.74 11.95 -19.27
CA ILE A 328 5.05 12.34 -19.78
C ILE A 328 6.04 11.25 -19.42
N THR A 329 6.85 10.81 -20.40
CA THR A 329 7.93 9.85 -20.21
C THR A 329 9.26 10.43 -20.69
N TYR A 330 10.37 10.07 -20.04
CA TYR A 330 11.70 10.31 -20.56
C TYR A 330 12.70 9.24 -20.09
N PRO A 331 13.75 8.93 -20.88
CA PRO A 331 14.73 7.88 -20.52
C PRO A 331 15.47 8.18 -19.22
N GLY A 332 15.74 7.14 -18.43
CA GLY A 332 16.48 7.23 -17.16
C GLY A 332 17.86 7.88 -17.30
N GLN A 333 18.47 7.77 -18.48
CA GLN A 333 19.74 8.42 -18.82
C GLN A 333 19.69 9.95 -18.73
N LEU A 334 18.50 10.57 -18.86
CA LEU A 334 18.32 12.02 -18.73
C LEU A 334 18.10 12.47 -17.28
N VAL A 335 17.85 11.56 -16.34
CA VAL A 335 17.59 11.90 -14.93
C VAL A 335 18.75 12.69 -14.33
N LEU A 336 19.97 12.14 -14.38
CA LEU A 336 21.15 12.81 -13.84
C LEU A 336 21.51 14.10 -14.60
N PRO A 337 21.56 14.13 -15.96
CA PRO A 337 21.73 15.37 -16.71
C PRO A 337 20.71 16.47 -16.36
N LEU A 338 19.43 16.13 -16.21
CA LEU A 338 18.40 17.10 -15.83
C LEU A 338 18.58 17.61 -14.39
N ALA A 339 18.96 16.73 -13.46
CA ALA A 339 19.25 17.12 -12.08
C ALA A 339 20.50 18.04 -12.00
N VAL A 340 21.57 17.72 -12.74
CA VAL A 340 22.76 18.57 -12.84
C VAL A 340 22.41 19.90 -13.50
N LEU A 341 21.61 19.90 -14.57
CA LEU A 341 21.14 21.11 -15.22
C LEU A 341 20.32 22.00 -14.28
N ALA A 342 19.45 21.40 -13.45
CA ALA A 342 18.71 22.12 -12.42
C ALA A 342 19.65 22.77 -11.40
N LEU A 343 20.68 22.04 -10.92
CA LEU A 343 21.69 22.57 -10.02
C LEU A 343 22.48 23.73 -10.64
N VAL A 344 22.92 23.58 -11.89
CA VAL A 344 23.64 24.63 -12.64
C VAL A 344 22.75 25.85 -12.85
N ALA A 345 21.48 25.67 -13.20
CA ALA A 345 20.53 26.76 -13.36
C ALA A 345 20.29 27.53 -12.04
N VAL A 346 20.13 26.81 -10.92
CA VAL A 346 20.00 27.41 -9.59
C VAL A 346 21.28 28.16 -9.17
N ALA A 347 22.46 27.58 -9.44
CA ALA A 347 23.74 28.25 -9.19
C ALA A 347 23.90 29.51 -10.05
N GLY A 348 23.54 29.45 -11.34
CA GLY A 348 23.55 30.59 -12.26
C GLY A 348 22.62 31.71 -11.79
N LEU A 349 21.40 31.37 -11.34
CA LEU A 349 20.48 32.32 -10.72
C LEU A 349 21.08 32.97 -9.46
N ALA A 350 21.73 32.18 -8.59
CA ALA A 350 22.37 32.69 -7.38
C ALA A 350 23.48 33.71 -7.69
N VAL A 351 24.32 33.41 -8.71
CA VAL A 351 25.38 34.31 -9.20
C VAL A 351 24.77 35.58 -9.79
N LEU A 352 23.76 35.45 -10.66
CA LEU A 352 23.08 36.60 -11.27
C LEU A 352 22.45 37.50 -10.20
N ALA A 353 21.72 36.93 -9.24
CA ALA A 353 21.10 37.65 -8.14
C ALA A 353 22.15 38.36 -7.27
N ARG A 354 23.31 37.76 -7.05
CA ARG A 354 24.45 38.40 -6.36
C ARG A 354 25.03 39.57 -7.17
N VAL A 355 25.29 39.40 -8.46
CA VAL A 355 25.83 40.46 -9.34
C VAL A 355 24.86 41.64 -9.42
N ARG A 356 23.55 41.37 -9.44
CA ARG A 356 22.48 42.37 -9.38
C ARG A 356 22.24 42.96 -7.99
N ARG A 357 23.03 42.56 -6.98
CA ARG A 357 22.94 43.01 -5.58
C ARG A 357 21.59 42.74 -4.92
N LEU A 358 20.88 41.69 -5.38
CA LEU A 358 19.60 41.24 -4.81
C LEU A 358 19.80 40.34 -3.59
N LEU A 359 20.95 39.70 -3.45
CA LEU A 359 21.33 38.87 -2.30
C LEU A 359 22.84 38.96 -2.00
N SER A 360 23.25 38.43 -0.84
CA SER A 360 24.67 38.20 -0.47
C SER A 360 24.88 36.75 -0.04
N LEU A 361 26.13 36.25 -0.11
CA LEU A 361 26.44 34.85 0.23
C LEU A 361 26.08 34.49 1.68
N PRO A 362 26.38 35.32 2.70
CA PRO A 362 25.95 35.00 4.07
C PRO A 362 24.43 34.91 4.20
N ARG A 363 23.68 35.81 3.53
CA ARG A 363 22.21 35.76 3.55
C ARG A 363 21.67 34.52 2.85
N LEU A 364 22.30 34.08 1.76
CA LEU A 364 21.92 32.86 1.05
C LEU A 364 22.18 31.60 1.89
N VAL A 365 23.34 31.50 2.54
CA VAL A 365 23.67 30.36 3.42
C VAL A 365 22.66 30.27 4.56
N VAL A 366 22.40 31.39 5.26
CA VAL A 366 21.41 31.43 6.34
C VAL A 366 20.01 31.09 5.82
N ALA A 367 19.61 31.62 4.66
CA ALA A 367 18.31 31.31 4.05
C ALA A 367 18.16 29.81 3.76
N THR A 368 19.18 29.21 3.12
CA THR A 368 19.20 27.79 2.76
C THR A 368 19.16 26.90 4.00
N VAL A 369 20.03 27.12 4.98
CA VAL A 369 20.06 26.33 6.21
C VAL A 369 18.76 26.49 6.99
N SER A 370 18.22 27.71 7.09
CA SER A 370 16.99 27.95 7.84
C SER A 370 15.74 27.29 7.24
N ALA A 371 15.75 26.91 5.95
CA ALA A 371 14.61 26.23 5.33
C ALA A 371 14.36 24.82 5.88
N VAL A 372 15.31 24.24 6.64
CA VAL A 372 15.07 23.01 7.43
C VAL A 372 14.02 23.21 8.53
N VAL A 373 13.88 24.43 9.05
CA VAL A 373 12.96 24.75 10.15
C VAL A 373 11.51 24.46 9.78
N PRO A 374 10.94 25.01 8.69
CA PRO A 374 9.57 24.67 8.31
C PRO A 374 9.40 23.18 7.97
N LEU A 375 10.40 22.50 7.41
CA LEU A 375 10.32 21.06 7.13
C LEU A 375 10.15 20.24 8.41
N VAL A 376 11.05 20.40 9.38
CA VAL A 376 11.01 19.68 10.66
C VAL A 376 9.77 20.08 11.46
N ALA A 377 9.44 21.38 11.52
CA ALA A 377 8.28 21.86 12.25
C ALA A 377 6.97 21.30 11.68
N SER A 378 6.84 21.20 10.35
CA SER A 378 5.62 20.66 9.72
C SER A 378 5.45 19.18 9.99
N ALA A 379 6.53 18.39 9.86
CA ALA A 379 6.52 16.97 10.18
C ALA A 379 6.16 16.74 11.65
N ALA A 380 6.77 17.50 12.57
CA ALA A 380 6.49 17.40 13.99
C ALA A 380 5.07 17.82 14.35
N LEU A 381 4.54 18.89 13.74
CA LEU A 381 3.16 19.34 13.99
C LEU A 381 2.12 18.35 13.43
N ALA A 382 2.37 17.77 12.26
CA ALA A 382 1.50 16.73 11.70
C ALA A 382 1.51 15.47 12.58
N GLN A 383 2.70 15.04 13.05
CA GLN A 383 2.82 13.91 13.97
C GLN A 383 2.16 14.20 15.32
N GLY A 384 2.39 15.39 15.89
CA GLY A 384 1.76 15.81 17.14
C GLY A 384 0.23 15.92 17.03
N LEU A 385 -0.30 16.32 15.87
CA LEU A 385 -1.74 16.28 15.61
C LEU A 385 -2.26 14.85 15.62
N TRP A 386 -1.56 13.90 14.99
CA TRP A 386 -1.93 12.49 15.04
C TRP A 386 -1.94 11.94 16.47
N GLU A 387 -0.89 12.19 17.24
CA GLU A 387 -0.81 11.78 18.65
C GLU A 387 -1.95 12.37 19.50
N LEU A 388 -2.29 13.64 19.26
CA LEU A 388 -3.42 14.29 19.93
C LEU A 388 -4.77 13.65 19.55
N LEU A 389 -4.96 13.31 18.27
CA LEU A 389 -6.17 12.65 17.80
C LEU A 389 -6.33 11.25 18.41
N VAL A 390 -5.25 10.48 18.50
CA VAL A 390 -5.26 9.16 19.16
C VAL A 390 -5.49 9.30 20.65
N ALA A 391 -4.88 10.30 21.32
CA ALA A 391 -5.12 10.55 22.74
C ALA A 391 -6.59 10.92 23.03
N TRP A 392 -7.24 11.66 22.13
CA TRP A 392 -8.66 12.01 22.24
C TRP A 392 -9.60 10.86 21.86
N ARG A 393 -9.26 10.12 20.80
CA ARG A 393 -10.08 9.04 20.22
C ARG A 393 -9.21 7.80 19.97
N PRO A 394 -8.92 6.98 21.02
CA PRO A 394 -7.97 5.86 20.94
C PRO A 394 -8.25 4.81 19.86
N ALA A 395 -9.50 4.70 19.43
CA ALA A 395 -9.93 3.83 18.34
C ALA A 395 -9.21 4.08 17.01
N TYR A 396 -8.70 5.29 16.78
CA TYR A 396 -7.94 5.62 15.57
C TYR A 396 -6.63 4.84 15.44
N ASP A 397 -6.02 4.43 16.56
CA ASP A 397 -4.76 3.69 16.56
C ASP A 397 -4.89 2.34 15.84
N LEU A 398 -6.00 1.62 16.07
CA LEU A 398 -6.33 0.35 15.40
C LEU A 398 -6.59 0.50 13.89
N MET A 399 -6.75 1.73 13.41
CA MET A 399 -6.91 2.04 12.00
C MET A 399 -5.59 2.45 11.34
N GLY A 400 -4.50 2.61 12.11
CA GLY A 400 -3.19 3.02 11.58
C GLY A 400 -3.24 4.36 10.83
N GLY A 401 -4.19 5.23 11.18
CA GLY A 401 -4.43 6.50 10.48
C GLY A 401 -5.16 6.41 9.14
N LEU A 402 -5.59 5.22 8.73
CA LEU A 402 -6.48 5.01 7.57
C LEU A 402 -7.93 5.30 8.00
N LEU A 403 -8.22 6.57 8.28
CA LEU A 403 -9.54 7.02 8.75
C LEU A 403 -10.60 6.97 7.63
N HIS A 404 -11.88 6.97 7.99
CA HIS A 404 -12.99 6.85 7.03
C HIS A 404 -13.17 8.11 6.18
N ARG A 405 -12.97 9.29 6.79
CA ARG A 405 -13.16 10.63 6.23
C ARG A 405 -12.00 11.56 6.64
N PRO A 406 -10.76 11.30 6.20
CA PRO A 406 -9.57 12.02 6.66
C PRO A 406 -9.46 13.46 6.12
N GLY A 407 -10.32 13.87 5.18
CA GLY A 407 -10.21 15.13 4.44
C GLY A 407 -10.02 16.38 5.31
N PRO A 408 -10.85 16.62 6.36
CA PRO A 408 -10.64 17.76 7.25
C PRO A 408 -9.28 17.75 7.96
N TYR A 409 -8.78 16.58 8.37
CA TYR A 409 -7.46 16.46 9.00
C TYR A 409 -6.32 16.68 8.01
N GLN A 410 -6.43 16.17 6.79
CA GLN A 410 -5.47 16.45 5.72
C GLN A 410 -5.40 17.96 5.42
N ALA A 411 -6.56 18.63 5.36
CA ALA A 411 -6.63 20.08 5.22
C ALA A 411 -6.01 20.81 6.43
N ALA A 412 -6.24 20.32 7.65
CA ALA A 412 -5.61 20.87 8.85
C ALA A 412 -4.08 20.78 8.78
N ILE A 413 -3.54 19.64 8.34
CA ILE A 413 -2.09 19.47 8.10
C ILE A 413 -1.60 20.44 7.03
N ALA A 414 -2.32 20.61 5.92
CA ALA A 414 -1.95 21.57 4.88
C ALA A 414 -1.91 23.03 5.42
N VAL A 415 -2.87 23.41 6.28
CA VAL A 415 -2.88 24.72 6.97
C VAL A 415 -1.69 24.86 7.91
N LEU A 416 -1.34 23.82 8.68
CA LEU A 416 -0.15 23.81 9.54
C LEU A 416 1.14 23.95 8.72
N CYS A 417 1.25 23.26 7.58
CA CYS A 417 2.38 23.39 6.66
C CYS A 417 2.49 24.82 6.09
N ALA A 418 1.37 25.40 5.66
CA ALA A 418 1.35 26.80 5.21
C ALA A 418 1.76 27.76 6.34
N LEU A 419 1.32 27.50 7.57
CA LEU A 419 1.67 28.28 8.75
C LEU A 419 3.18 28.24 9.05
N THR A 420 3.81 27.06 9.06
CA THR A 420 5.25 26.95 9.33
C THR A 420 6.07 27.63 8.23
N VAL A 421 5.68 27.47 6.96
CA VAL A 421 6.34 28.11 5.81
C VAL A 421 6.21 29.63 5.88
N LEU A 422 5.01 30.16 6.12
CA LEU A 422 4.80 31.61 6.25
C LEU A 422 5.44 32.19 7.51
N GLY A 423 5.37 31.45 8.63
CA GLY A 423 6.01 31.78 9.90
C GLY A 423 7.54 31.82 9.80
N TRP A 424 8.13 31.03 8.91
CA TRP A 424 9.54 31.09 8.54
C TRP A 424 9.83 32.25 7.57
N TYR A 425 9.05 32.37 6.49
CA TYR A 425 9.32 33.30 5.39
C TYR A 425 9.14 34.77 5.77
N VAL A 426 8.01 35.13 6.41
CA VAL A 426 7.64 36.52 6.72
C VAL A 426 8.66 37.24 7.62
N PRO A 427 9.20 36.65 8.70
CA PRO A 427 10.22 37.33 9.50
C PRO A 427 11.58 37.37 8.79
N LEU A 428 11.95 36.32 8.05
CA LEU A 428 13.26 36.24 7.41
C LEU A 428 13.36 37.07 6.13
N ARG A 429 12.27 37.29 5.39
CA ARG A 429 12.30 38.11 4.15
C ARG A 429 12.75 39.55 4.41
N ARG A 430 12.56 40.07 5.61
CA ARG A 430 13.09 41.38 6.02
C ARG A 430 14.59 41.39 6.27
N ARG A 431 15.12 40.31 6.85
CA ARG A 431 16.53 40.21 7.25
C ARG A 431 17.42 39.74 6.11
N LEU A 432 16.96 38.73 5.38
CA LEU A 432 17.71 38.03 4.35
C LEU A 432 17.34 38.49 2.93
N GLY A 433 16.12 39.02 2.75
CA GLY A 433 15.58 39.39 1.45
C GLY A 433 14.85 38.23 0.76
N PRO A 434 13.78 38.53 -0.03
CA PRO A 434 12.99 37.50 -0.71
C PRO A 434 13.82 36.71 -1.75
N ALA A 435 14.79 37.35 -2.39
CA ALA A 435 15.68 36.68 -3.34
C ALA A 435 16.54 35.59 -2.69
N ALA A 436 17.10 35.84 -1.50
CA ALA A 436 17.91 34.84 -0.80
C ALA A 436 17.08 33.63 -0.37
N LEU A 437 15.85 33.85 0.10
CA LEU A 437 14.92 32.78 0.51
C LEU A 437 14.43 31.96 -0.68
N THR A 438 14.11 32.61 -1.80
CA THR A 438 13.70 31.93 -3.03
C THR A 438 14.81 31.04 -3.58
N VAL A 439 16.03 31.60 -3.72
CA VAL A 439 17.18 30.82 -4.20
C VAL A 439 17.54 29.72 -3.20
N GLY A 440 17.46 29.98 -1.89
CA GLY A 440 17.69 28.97 -0.85
C GLY A 440 16.70 27.79 -0.93
N ALA A 441 15.42 28.05 -1.21
CA ALA A 441 14.43 27.00 -1.45
C ALA A 441 14.74 26.20 -2.71
N LEU A 442 15.12 26.86 -3.81
CA LEU A 442 15.53 26.18 -5.04
C LEU A 442 16.80 25.34 -4.88
N ILE A 443 17.73 25.74 -3.99
CA ILE A 443 18.91 24.93 -3.66
C ILE A 443 18.50 23.60 -3.01
N TRP A 444 17.51 23.59 -2.11
CA TRP A 444 16.97 22.35 -1.55
C TRP A 444 16.38 21.45 -2.62
N PHE A 445 15.56 22.00 -3.53
CA PHE A 445 14.99 21.22 -4.63
C PHE A 445 16.07 20.69 -5.59
N ALA A 446 17.07 21.49 -5.95
CA ALA A 446 18.17 21.03 -6.79
C ALA A 446 19.01 19.94 -6.09
N GLY A 447 19.28 20.10 -4.80
CA GLY A 447 20.01 19.12 -3.99
C GLY A 447 19.25 17.81 -3.83
N LEU A 448 17.95 17.87 -3.51
CA LEU A 448 17.07 16.69 -3.43
C LEU A 448 16.90 16.02 -4.80
N GLY A 449 16.80 16.81 -5.88
CA GLY A 449 16.75 16.30 -7.24
C GLY A 449 18.02 15.52 -7.61
N LEU A 450 19.19 16.05 -7.26
CA LEU A 450 20.48 15.39 -7.47
C LEU A 450 20.64 14.16 -6.59
N LEU A 451 20.25 14.23 -5.31
CA LEU A 451 20.27 13.08 -4.40
C LEU A 451 19.38 11.95 -4.94
N CYS A 452 18.13 12.26 -5.28
CA CYS A 452 17.20 11.29 -5.84
C CYS A 452 17.70 10.74 -7.18
N ALA A 453 18.33 11.55 -8.03
CA ALA A 453 18.92 11.05 -9.28
C ALA A 453 19.94 9.92 -9.07
N GLN A 454 20.54 9.83 -7.87
CA GLN A 454 21.49 8.79 -7.50
C GLN A 454 20.84 7.62 -6.75
N VAL A 455 19.96 7.91 -5.78
CA VAL A 455 19.43 6.87 -4.85
C VAL A 455 18.04 6.36 -5.21
N ALA A 456 17.24 7.16 -5.93
CA ALA A 456 15.87 6.86 -6.32
C ALA A 456 15.54 7.61 -7.63
N PRO A 457 16.15 7.23 -8.77
CA PRO A 457 16.09 8.00 -10.00
C PRO A 457 14.65 8.33 -10.44
N GLY A 458 13.72 7.39 -10.23
CA GLY A 458 12.30 7.55 -10.54
C GLY A 458 11.59 8.64 -9.74
N ALA A 459 12.18 9.18 -8.67
CA ALA A 459 11.64 10.29 -7.87
C ALA A 459 12.31 11.65 -8.15
N SER A 460 13.41 11.69 -8.91
CA SER A 460 14.20 12.93 -9.13
C SER A 460 13.39 14.05 -9.76
N PHE A 461 12.47 13.73 -10.69
CA PHE A 461 11.65 14.70 -11.40
C PHE A 461 10.80 15.57 -10.47
N LEU A 462 10.39 15.05 -9.30
CA LEU A 462 9.62 15.77 -8.28
C LEU A 462 10.34 17.02 -7.77
N PHE A 463 11.67 17.02 -7.83
CA PHE A 463 12.50 18.11 -7.29
C PHE A 463 13.31 18.82 -8.37
N ALA A 464 13.88 18.06 -9.32
CA ALA A 464 14.72 18.60 -10.39
C ALA A 464 13.92 19.49 -11.36
N LEU A 465 12.71 19.08 -11.78
CA LEU A 465 11.92 19.86 -12.73
C LEU A 465 11.39 21.17 -12.12
N PRO A 466 10.81 21.19 -10.90
CA PRO A 466 10.45 22.44 -10.25
C PRO A 466 11.66 23.35 -10.00
N ALA A 467 12.83 22.81 -9.62
CA ALA A 467 14.07 23.58 -9.46
C ALA A 467 14.50 24.23 -10.78
N LEU A 468 14.57 23.46 -11.86
CA LEU A 468 15.01 23.92 -13.17
C LEU A 468 14.07 25.02 -13.70
N LEU A 469 12.77 24.76 -13.73
CA LEU A 469 11.78 25.71 -14.23
C LEU A 469 11.66 26.94 -13.33
N GLY A 470 11.78 26.77 -12.01
CA GLY A 470 11.86 27.86 -11.04
C GLY A 470 13.09 28.74 -11.28
N ALA A 471 14.26 28.13 -11.49
CA ALA A 471 15.50 28.86 -11.73
C ALA A 471 15.49 29.63 -13.06
N LEU A 472 15.02 29.01 -14.14
CA LEU A 472 14.88 29.64 -15.46
C LEU A 472 13.85 30.78 -15.41
N GLY A 473 12.70 30.55 -14.77
CA GLY A 473 11.67 31.55 -14.56
C GLY A 473 12.16 32.77 -13.78
N CYS A 474 12.81 32.54 -12.63
CA CYS A 474 13.40 33.63 -11.84
C CYS A 474 14.54 34.35 -12.58
N THR A 475 15.35 33.65 -13.36
CA THR A 475 16.40 34.26 -14.18
C THR A 475 15.80 35.21 -15.22
N ALA A 476 14.76 34.76 -15.94
CA ALA A 476 14.02 35.58 -16.90
C ALA A 476 13.34 36.80 -16.24
N ALA A 477 12.86 36.64 -15.01
CA ALA A 477 12.25 37.73 -14.25
C ALA A 477 13.26 38.81 -13.82
N VAL A 478 14.53 38.47 -13.64
CA VAL A 478 15.60 39.42 -13.25
C VAL A 478 16.17 40.17 -14.47
N LEU A 479 15.89 39.74 -15.70
CA LEU A 479 16.37 40.40 -16.92
C LEU A 479 15.68 41.75 -17.18
N PRO A 480 16.42 42.78 -17.63
CA PRO A 480 15.97 44.17 -17.65
C PRO A 480 14.90 44.53 -18.69
N ARG A 481 14.55 43.62 -19.62
CA ARG A 481 13.60 43.89 -20.72
C ARG A 481 12.22 43.25 -20.54
N THR A 482 11.97 42.58 -19.42
CA THR A 482 10.74 41.82 -19.19
C THR A 482 9.66 42.70 -18.52
N PRO A 483 8.46 42.89 -19.13
CA PRO A 483 7.39 43.66 -18.50
C PRO A 483 6.87 42.95 -17.23
N ALA A 484 6.29 43.72 -16.30
CA ALA A 484 5.94 43.21 -14.96
C ALA A 484 5.01 41.98 -14.95
N TRP A 485 4.02 41.95 -15.86
CA TRP A 485 3.12 40.80 -16.00
C TRP A 485 3.86 39.56 -16.51
N ALA A 486 4.80 39.72 -17.46
CA ALA A 486 5.59 38.63 -18.00
C ALA A 486 6.58 38.11 -16.94
N ARG A 487 7.16 38.98 -16.11
CA ARG A 487 8.00 38.58 -14.96
C ARG A 487 7.23 37.71 -13.97
N ALA A 488 5.99 38.09 -13.65
CA ALA A 488 5.13 37.30 -12.78
C ALA A 488 4.79 35.95 -13.41
N ALA A 489 4.42 35.93 -14.70
CA ALA A 489 4.11 34.70 -15.43
C ALA A 489 5.29 33.71 -15.48
N VAL A 490 6.50 34.17 -15.82
CA VAL A 490 7.67 33.27 -15.90
C VAL A 490 8.13 32.79 -14.52
N ALA A 491 7.94 33.59 -13.45
CA ALA A 491 8.24 33.16 -12.09
C ALA A 491 7.30 32.03 -11.59
N MET A 492 6.14 31.84 -12.23
CA MET A 492 5.18 30.77 -11.89
C MET A 492 5.57 29.40 -12.44
N LEU A 493 6.54 29.28 -13.35
CA LEU A 493 6.85 27.99 -14.00
C LEU A 493 7.26 26.89 -12.99
N GLY A 494 8.13 27.22 -12.03
CA GLY A 494 8.50 26.31 -10.94
C GLY A 494 7.33 25.95 -10.02
N PRO A 495 6.61 26.94 -9.44
CA PRO A 495 5.42 26.72 -8.64
C PRO A 495 4.30 25.92 -9.33
N ILE A 496 4.05 26.15 -10.62
CA ILE A 496 3.07 25.41 -11.42
C ILE A 496 3.51 23.95 -11.55
N MET A 497 4.77 23.69 -11.91
CA MET A 497 5.29 22.31 -11.97
C MET A 497 5.18 21.63 -10.59
N ALA A 498 5.53 22.32 -9.50
CA ALA A 498 5.38 21.76 -8.16
C ALA A 498 3.90 21.51 -7.79
N ALA A 499 2.97 22.38 -8.18
CA ALA A 499 1.54 22.23 -7.95
C ALA A 499 0.93 21.04 -8.70
N MET A 500 1.52 20.65 -9.83
CA MET A 500 1.12 19.46 -10.59
C MET A 500 1.61 18.16 -9.96
N LEU A 501 2.67 18.20 -9.16
CA LEU A 501 3.37 16.99 -8.72
C LEU A 501 3.20 16.71 -7.22
N LEU A 502 3.48 17.70 -6.38
CA LEU A 502 3.65 17.49 -4.94
C LEU A 502 2.33 17.30 -4.18
N PRO A 503 1.24 18.05 -4.45
CA PRO A 503 -0.04 17.82 -3.79
C PRO A 503 -0.63 16.44 -4.09
N SER A 504 -0.51 15.95 -5.32
CA SER A 504 -0.94 14.60 -5.69
C SER A 504 -0.16 13.55 -4.91
N LEU A 505 1.18 13.67 -4.90
CA LEU A 505 2.05 12.77 -4.14
C LEU A 505 1.71 12.76 -2.63
N ALA A 506 1.43 13.93 -2.05
CA ALA A 506 1.02 14.01 -0.64
C ALA A 506 -0.31 13.29 -0.40
N GLY A 507 -1.25 13.37 -1.35
CA GLY A 507 -2.50 12.61 -1.36
C GLY A 507 -2.27 11.11 -1.41
N ASP A 508 -1.45 10.62 -2.34
CA ASP A 508 -1.13 9.20 -2.48
C ASP A 508 -0.45 8.65 -1.21
N VAL A 509 0.44 9.43 -0.59
CA VAL A 509 1.07 9.06 0.70
C VAL A 509 0.02 9.04 1.82
N PHE A 510 -0.92 9.98 1.88
CA PHE A 510 -2.00 9.92 2.86
C PHE A 510 -2.88 8.68 2.69
N ASP A 511 -3.27 8.36 1.45
CA ASP A 511 -4.14 7.21 1.14
C ASP A 511 -3.43 5.87 1.38
N GLY A 512 -2.12 5.80 1.11
CA GLY A 512 -1.30 4.59 1.26
C GLY A 512 -0.71 4.35 2.65
N MET A 513 -0.41 5.41 3.42
CA MET A 513 0.27 5.33 4.72
C MET A 513 -0.57 5.83 5.91
N GLY A 514 -1.68 6.54 5.65
CA GLY A 514 -2.55 7.07 6.69
C GLY A 514 -1.96 8.27 7.45
N LEU A 515 -2.78 8.86 8.33
CA LEU A 515 -2.39 9.98 9.19
C LEU A 515 -1.33 9.62 10.24
N ALA A 516 -1.16 8.33 10.55
CA ALA A 516 -0.12 7.86 11.49
C ALA A 516 1.30 8.18 10.99
N LEU A 517 1.47 8.27 9.67
CA LEU A 517 2.69 8.74 9.01
C LEU A 517 2.49 10.09 8.30
N GLY A 518 1.51 10.88 8.76
CA GLY A 518 1.14 12.16 8.17
C GLY A 518 2.29 13.18 8.11
N GLY A 519 3.33 13.00 8.93
CA GLY A 519 4.58 13.75 8.85
C GLY A 519 5.28 13.67 7.49
N VAL A 520 5.20 12.52 6.79
CA VAL A 520 5.77 12.35 5.45
C VAL A 520 5.03 13.21 4.42
N SER A 521 3.70 13.17 4.41
CA SER A 521 2.88 14.05 3.55
C SER A 521 3.08 15.52 3.90
N ALA A 522 3.24 15.86 5.18
CA ALA A 522 3.55 17.22 5.61
C ALA A 522 4.89 17.73 5.05
N LEU A 523 5.93 16.88 4.97
CA LEU A 523 7.19 17.25 4.33
C LEU A 523 7.00 17.59 2.84
N VAL A 524 6.23 16.78 2.12
CA VAL A 524 5.91 17.00 0.70
C VAL A 524 5.15 18.32 0.50
N LEU A 525 4.11 18.57 1.31
CA LEU A 525 3.33 19.81 1.27
C LEU A 525 4.16 21.04 1.66
N THR A 526 5.09 20.89 2.59
CA THR A 526 5.99 21.98 2.98
C THR A 526 7.02 22.30 1.90
N LEU A 527 7.54 21.30 1.18
CA LEU A 527 8.37 21.54 -0.01
C LEU A 527 7.57 22.31 -1.07
N PHE A 528 6.31 21.93 -1.33
CA PHE A 528 5.42 22.72 -2.19
C PHE A 528 5.26 24.16 -1.69
N GLY A 529 5.05 24.35 -0.38
CA GLY A 529 4.98 25.68 0.23
C GLY A 529 6.26 26.49 -0.02
N LEU A 530 7.45 25.90 0.20
CA LEU A 530 8.75 26.57 0.03
C LEU A 530 8.97 27.11 -1.38
N ILE A 531 8.59 26.35 -2.42
CA ILE A 531 8.72 26.82 -3.81
C ILE A 531 7.59 27.78 -4.22
N ALA A 532 6.41 27.68 -3.60
CA ALA A 532 5.28 28.59 -3.83
C ALA A 532 5.39 29.93 -3.10
N VAL A 533 6.27 30.06 -2.10
CA VAL A 533 6.51 31.28 -1.31
C VAL A 533 6.67 32.58 -2.15
N PRO A 534 7.39 32.61 -3.29
CA PRO A 534 7.50 33.81 -4.11
C PRO A 534 6.15 34.33 -4.63
N VAL A 535 5.15 33.44 -4.75
CA VAL A 535 3.78 33.77 -5.15
C VAL A 535 3.03 34.54 -4.05
N ALA A 536 3.43 34.35 -2.78
CA ALA A 536 2.87 35.07 -1.64
C ALA A 536 3.43 36.51 -1.51
N GLU A 537 4.59 36.80 -2.11
CA GLU A 537 5.28 38.09 -1.97
C GLU A 537 4.43 39.33 -2.34
N PRO A 538 3.60 39.32 -3.41
CA PRO A 538 2.74 40.46 -3.77
C PRO A 538 1.67 40.80 -2.71
N PHE A 539 1.30 39.84 -1.85
CA PHE A 539 0.29 40.02 -0.80
C PHE A 539 0.87 40.56 0.51
N LEU A 540 2.18 40.44 0.69
CA LEU A 540 2.80 40.81 1.94
C LEU A 540 3.09 42.31 1.99
N PRO A 541 2.97 42.94 3.18
CA PRO A 541 3.30 44.35 3.36
C PRO A 541 4.70 44.66 2.85
N ASP A 542 4.87 45.88 2.35
CA ASP A 542 6.15 46.34 1.84
C ASP A 542 7.23 46.26 2.92
N LEU A 543 8.47 45.95 2.53
CA LEU A 543 9.55 45.65 3.49
C LEU A 543 9.82 46.83 4.45
N ALA A 544 9.53 48.06 4.02
CA ALA A 544 9.64 49.28 4.81
C ALA A 544 8.52 49.45 5.85
N THR A 545 7.38 48.79 5.65
CA THR A 545 6.22 48.88 6.56
C THR A 545 6.37 47.89 7.72
N ARG A 546 6.41 48.41 8.96
CA ARG A 546 6.29 47.55 10.14
C ARG A 546 4.80 47.21 10.34
N PRO A 547 4.39 45.94 10.26
CA PRO A 547 3.04 45.54 10.61
C PRO A 547 2.86 45.86 12.09
N LYS A 548 1.69 46.40 12.44
CA LYS A 548 1.28 46.51 13.84
C LYS A 548 1.39 45.12 14.47
N ARG A 549 1.82 45.02 15.74
CA ARG A 549 1.97 43.72 16.43
C ARG A 549 0.73 42.83 16.29
N ALA A 550 -0.47 43.43 16.31
CA ALA A 550 -1.74 42.76 16.05
C ALA A 550 -1.83 42.08 14.66
N ALA A 551 -1.33 42.71 13.60
CA ALA A 551 -1.32 42.13 12.25
C ALA A 551 -0.28 40.98 12.11
N GLY A 552 0.80 41.00 12.90
CA GLY A 552 1.77 39.91 12.95
C GLY A 552 1.26 38.66 13.68
N LEU A 553 0.35 38.83 14.64
CA LEU A 553 -0.32 37.74 15.35
C LEU A 553 -1.56 37.21 14.62
N ALA A 554 -2.15 37.99 13.71
CA ALA A 554 -3.37 37.62 12.99
C ALA A 554 -3.21 36.36 12.14
N VAL A 555 -2.08 36.18 11.44
CA VAL A 555 -1.82 34.99 10.60
C VAL A 555 -1.71 33.70 11.42
N PRO A 556 -0.84 33.59 12.44
CA PRO A 556 -0.76 32.39 13.26
C PRO A 556 -2.06 32.12 14.03
N LEU A 557 -2.75 33.17 14.49
CA LEU A 557 -4.05 33.00 15.15
C LEU A 557 -5.12 32.48 14.18
N THR A 558 -5.18 33.01 12.95
CA THR A 558 -6.14 32.54 11.93
C THR A 558 -5.84 31.11 11.54
N ALA A 559 -4.58 30.75 11.33
CA ALA A 559 -4.20 29.38 11.03
C ALA A 559 -4.51 28.42 12.19
N LEU A 560 -4.30 28.85 13.44
CA LEU A 560 -4.65 28.07 14.63
C LEU A 560 -6.18 27.86 14.73
N VAL A 561 -6.97 28.93 14.55
CA VAL A 561 -8.44 28.87 14.57
C VAL A 561 -8.95 27.99 13.44
N LEU A 562 -8.40 28.12 12.23
CA LEU A 562 -8.78 27.30 11.08
C LEU A 562 -8.39 25.84 11.29
N THR A 563 -7.20 25.56 11.81
CA THR A 563 -6.76 24.20 12.16
C THR A 563 -7.70 23.61 13.20
N ALA A 564 -8.01 24.34 14.27
CA ALA A 564 -8.94 23.89 15.30
C ALA A 564 -10.34 23.64 14.73
N ALA A 565 -10.84 24.50 13.84
CA ALA A 565 -12.12 24.32 13.17
C ALA A 565 -12.13 23.09 12.25
N LEU A 566 -11.05 22.84 11.50
CA LEU A 566 -10.90 21.67 10.65
C LEU A 566 -10.77 20.37 11.45
N VAL A 567 -10.04 20.39 12.56
CA VAL A 567 -9.94 19.27 13.50
C VAL A 567 -11.30 18.98 14.14
N ALA A 568 -12.02 20.02 14.58
CA ALA A 568 -13.38 19.88 15.11
C ALA A 568 -14.34 19.32 14.04
N ALA A 569 -14.28 19.83 12.80
CA ALA A 569 -15.05 19.29 11.69
C ALA A 569 -14.70 17.82 11.41
N GLY A 570 -13.41 17.46 11.44
CA GLY A 570 -12.95 16.08 11.30
C GLY A 570 -13.51 15.18 12.40
N LEU A 571 -13.50 15.63 13.66
CA LEU A 571 -14.03 14.86 14.78
C LEU A 571 -15.56 14.64 14.70
N VAL A 572 -16.28 15.49 13.97
CA VAL A 572 -17.72 15.37 13.73
C VAL A 572 -18.02 14.50 12.50
N VAL A 573 -17.23 14.60 11.44
CA VAL A 573 -17.46 13.90 10.16
C VAL A 573 -16.91 12.47 10.16
N ASP A 574 -15.77 12.25 10.82
CA ASP A 574 -15.14 10.94 11.02
C ASP A 574 -15.57 10.36 12.38
N ASP A 575 -16.87 10.38 12.65
CA ASP A 575 -17.44 9.72 13.82
C ASP A 575 -17.79 8.26 13.52
N PHE A 576 -17.94 7.45 14.57
CA PHE A 576 -18.22 6.02 14.42
C PHE A 576 -19.73 5.75 14.44
N ASP A 577 -20.22 5.14 13.36
CA ASP A 577 -21.60 4.72 13.19
C ASP A 577 -21.67 3.44 12.33
N ALA A 578 -22.87 3.06 11.92
CA ALA A 578 -23.09 1.87 11.10
C ALA A 578 -22.46 1.94 9.68
N GLU A 579 -22.24 3.13 9.13
CA GLU A 579 -21.59 3.33 7.84
C GLU A 579 -20.06 3.46 7.99
N GLN A 580 -19.61 3.96 9.14
CA GLN A 580 -18.21 4.21 9.49
C GLN A 580 -17.84 3.45 10.77
N PRO A 581 -17.85 2.10 10.75
CA PRO A 581 -17.73 1.35 11.99
C PRO A 581 -16.33 1.46 12.60
N ARG A 582 -16.29 1.41 13.94
CA ARG A 582 -15.06 1.28 14.73
C ARG A 582 -14.55 -0.16 14.66
N ARG A 583 -13.23 -0.32 14.61
CA ARG A 583 -12.58 -1.63 14.72
C ARG A 583 -12.49 -2.09 16.17
N THR A 584 -12.71 -3.38 16.41
CA THR A 584 -12.45 -4.01 17.71
C THR A 584 -11.93 -5.43 17.58
N HIS A 585 -10.98 -5.78 18.45
CA HIS A 585 -10.41 -7.12 18.54
C HIS A 585 -11.12 -7.95 19.61
N LEU A 586 -11.49 -9.19 19.24
CA LEU A 586 -11.92 -10.21 20.17
C LEU A 586 -11.51 -11.57 19.61
N ALA A 587 -10.98 -12.44 20.47
CA ALA A 587 -10.69 -13.83 20.15
C ALA A 587 -11.17 -14.74 21.28
N TYR A 588 -11.50 -15.99 20.94
CA TYR A 588 -11.78 -17.04 21.92
C TYR A 588 -10.60 -17.99 21.98
N VAL A 589 -10.11 -18.30 23.18
CA VAL A 589 -8.93 -19.15 23.38
C VAL A 589 -9.26 -20.25 24.38
N MET A 590 -9.06 -21.51 24.01
CA MET A 590 -9.27 -22.65 24.91
C MET A 590 -8.07 -23.59 24.90
N ASP A 591 -7.59 -23.96 26.09
CA ASP A 591 -6.64 -25.06 26.23
C ASP A 591 -7.41 -26.39 26.21
N ALA A 592 -7.14 -27.25 25.21
CA ALA A 592 -7.84 -28.52 25.04
C ALA A 592 -7.48 -29.57 26.11
N GLY A 593 -6.37 -29.41 26.82
CA GLY A 593 -5.92 -30.30 27.89
C GLY A 593 -6.62 -30.02 29.22
N THR A 594 -6.64 -28.75 29.64
CA THR A 594 -7.30 -28.32 30.90
C THR A 594 -8.78 -27.99 30.71
N ARG A 595 -9.20 -27.75 29.46
CA ARG A 595 -10.53 -27.21 29.09
C ARG A 595 -10.85 -25.84 29.68
N THR A 596 -9.82 -25.08 30.05
CA THR A 596 -9.97 -23.69 30.47
C THR A 596 -10.06 -22.79 29.24
N ALA A 597 -11.08 -21.95 29.16
CA ALA A 597 -11.32 -21.05 28.04
C ALA A 597 -11.44 -19.59 28.49
N HIS A 598 -10.96 -18.69 27.63
CA HIS A 598 -10.92 -17.26 27.87
C HIS A 598 -11.27 -16.49 26.60
N TRP A 599 -11.95 -15.37 26.80
CA TRP A 599 -12.01 -14.29 25.83
C TRP A 599 -10.74 -13.48 25.93
N VAL A 600 -10.20 -13.06 24.78
CA VAL A 600 -8.98 -12.27 24.70
C VAL A 600 -9.20 -11.08 23.77
N SER A 601 -8.68 -9.92 24.17
CA SER A 601 -8.59 -8.75 23.30
C SER A 601 -7.20 -8.12 23.36
N ALA A 602 -6.66 -7.77 22.21
CA ALA A 602 -5.42 -7.00 22.05
C ALA A 602 -5.67 -5.49 21.89
N ASP A 603 -6.93 -5.04 22.03
CA ASP A 603 -7.26 -3.61 21.99
C ASP A 603 -6.59 -2.89 23.17
N ALA A 604 -5.93 -1.76 22.93
CA ALA A 604 -5.39 -0.93 24.01
C ALA A 604 -6.52 -0.42 24.93
N ASP A 605 -7.60 0.08 24.32
CA ASP A 605 -8.87 0.40 24.97
C ASP A 605 -10.02 -0.34 24.27
N PRO A 606 -10.50 -1.47 24.83
CA PRO A 606 -11.56 -2.25 24.21
C PRO A 606 -12.89 -1.49 24.18
N ALA A 607 -13.65 -1.66 23.09
CA ALA A 607 -14.98 -1.09 22.95
C ALA A 607 -15.94 -1.61 24.04
N PRO A 608 -17.02 -0.89 24.40
CA PRO A 608 -18.00 -1.35 25.39
C PRO A 608 -18.57 -2.74 25.13
N TRP A 609 -18.76 -3.11 23.85
CA TRP A 609 -19.16 -4.46 23.47
C TRP A 609 -18.10 -5.50 23.84
N THR A 610 -16.82 -5.23 23.57
CA THR A 610 -15.69 -6.12 23.90
C THR A 610 -15.48 -6.26 25.41
N LYS A 611 -15.66 -5.16 26.16
CA LYS A 611 -15.59 -5.13 27.64
C LYS A 611 -16.62 -6.02 28.34
N ARG A 612 -17.63 -6.53 27.61
CA ARG A 612 -18.55 -7.56 28.13
C ARG A 612 -17.87 -8.92 28.29
N TYR A 613 -16.83 -9.16 27.51
CA TYR A 613 -16.11 -10.43 27.45
C TYR A 613 -14.80 -10.40 28.23
N VAL A 614 -14.16 -9.25 28.32
CA VAL A 614 -12.85 -9.07 28.97
C VAL A 614 -12.93 -8.07 30.11
N SER A 615 -12.34 -8.42 31.26
CA SER A 615 -12.46 -7.66 32.51
C SER A 615 -11.13 -7.41 33.22
N GLY A 616 -10.04 -8.05 32.79
CA GLY A 616 -8.72 -7.88 33.43
C GLY A 616 -7.57 -8.21 32.47
N HIS A 617 -6.35 -8.28 33.01
CA HIS A 617 -5.12 -8.51 32.26
C HIS A 617 -4.38 -9.79 32.67
N ASP A 618 -5.05 -10.69 33.38
CA ASP A 618 -4.43 -11.92 33.84
C ASP A 618 -4.28 -12.90 32.66
N THR A 619 -3.05 -13.02 32.19
CA THR A 619 -2.69 -13.93 31.11
C THR A 619 -2.17 -15.28 31.61
N SER A 620 -2.09 -15.49 32.94
CA SER A 620 -1.53 -16.73 33.52
C SER A 620 -2.34 -17.98 33.18
N ALA A 621 -3.64 -17.82 32.95
CA ALA A 621 -4.56 -18.88 32.57
C ALA A 621 -4.63 -19.12 31.03
N LEU A 622 -3.89 -18.33 30.25
CA LEU A 622 -3.76 -18.54 28.81
C LEU A 622 -2.65 -19.57 28.51
N PRO A 623 -2.76 -20.31 27.40
CA PRO A 623 -1.73 -21.25 26.98
C PRO A 623 -0.36 -20.56 26.83
N PRO A 624 0.77 -21.18 27.24
CA PRO A 624 2.10 -20.56 27.16
C PRO A 624 2.54 -20.15 25.74
N GLY A 625 1.97 -20.80 24.73
CA GLY A 625 2.19 -20.46 23.32
C GLY A 625 1.22 -19.42 22.75
N TYR A 626 0.32 -18.87 23.55
CA TYR A 626 -0.69 -17.90 23.10
C TYR A 626 -0.41 -16.49 23.63
N ALA A 627 -0.23 -16.34 24.94
CA ALA A 627 -0.15 -15.02 25.57
C ALA A 627 1.23 -14.36 25.42
N ARG A 628 1.26 -13.17 24.79
CA ARG A 628 2.40 -12.24 24.83
C ARG A 628 1.93 -10.80 24.81
N GLY A 629 2.68 -9.95 25.50
CA GLY A 629 2.35 -8.54 25.66
C GLY A 629 1.17 -8.32 26.60
N THR A 630 0.69 -7.09 26.65
CA THR A 630 -0.50 -6.73 27.42
C THR A 630 -1.74 -7.14 26.65
N LEU A 631 -2.55 -8.03 27.24
CA LEU A 631 -3.81 -8.50 26.68
C LEU A 631 -4.91 -8.26 27.69
N TRP A 632 -6.11 -7.94 27.21
CA TRP A 632 -7.33 -8.04 27.99
C TRP A 632 -7.83 -9.48 27.95
N THR A 633 -8.35 -9.93 29.08
CA THR A 633 -8.76 -11.32 29.33
C THR A 633 -10.05 -11.36 30.13
N GLY A 634 -10.86 -12.38 29.88
CA GLY A 634 -12.01 -12.72 30.71
C GLY A 634 -12.40 -14.18 30.54
N PRO A 635 -13.11 -14.78 31.51
CA PRO A 635 -13.49 -16.19 31.45
C PRO A 635 -14.48 -16.44 30.30
N ALA A 636 -14.35 -17.59 29.64
CA ALA A 636 -15.27 -18.02 28.59
C ALA A 636 -15.76 -19.45 28.84
N PRO A 637 -16.98 -19.82 28.39
CA PRO A 637 -17.44 -21.19 28.48
C PRO A 637 -16.63 -22.10 27.55
N SER A 638 -16.28 -23.30 28.02
CA SER A 638 -15.60 -24.31 27.21
C SER A 638 -16.50 -24.81 26.08
N ILE A 639 -15.93 -25.06 24.90
CA ILE A 639 -16.63 -25.67 23.77
C ILE A 639 -16.29 -27.15 23.62
N THR A 640 -17.16 -27.91 22.92
CA THR A 640 -16.89 -29.32 22.59
C THR A 640 -16.02 -29.39 21.33
N ALA A 641 -14.73 -29.11 21.48
CA ALA A 641 -13.73 -29.26 20.43
C ALA A 641 -12.60 -30.18 20.92
N GLU A 642 -12.21 -31.18 20.11
CA GLU A 642 -11.13 -32.12 20.48
C GLU A 642 -9.74 -31.46 20.58
N GLY A 643 -9.59 -30.30 19.94
CA GLY A 643 -8.34 -29.55 19.82
C GLY A 643 -7.30 -30.19 18.89
N PRO A 644 -6.20 -29.48 18.62
CA PRO A 644 -5.16 -29.96 17.73
C PRO A 644 -4.36 -31.12 18.33
N ARG A 645 -3.83 -31.99 17.46
CA ARG A 645 -2.89 -33.06 17.81
C ARG A 645 -1.59 -32.90 17.06
N ALA A 646 -0.47 -33.15 17.72
CA ALA A 646 0.86 -33.23 17.10
C ALA A 646 1.54 -34.53 17.54
N ASP A 647 1.47 -35.55 16.68
CA ASP A 647 2.09 -36.84 16.93
C ASP A 647 3.55 -36.79 16.45
N VAL A 648 4.48 -37.12 17.35
CA VAL A 648 5.90 -37.18 17.00
C VAL A 648 6.17 -38.44 16.19
N LEU A 649 6.49 -38.25 14.90
CA LEU A 649 6.83 -39.36 14.00
C LEU A 649 8.29 -39.78 14.14
N ALA A 650 9.18 -38.81 14.30
CA ALA A 650 10.60 -39.05 14.51
C ALA A 650 11.24 -37.84 15.19
N ARG A 651 12.23 -38.09 16.04
CA ARG A 651 13.07 -37.05 16.65
C ARG A 651 14.53 -37.50 16.65
N THR A 652 15.38 -36.73 15.98
CA THR A 652 16.85 -36.89 16.01
C THR A 652 17.47 -35.76 16.84
N SER A 653 18.80 -35.69 16.88
CA SER A 653 19.51 -34.62 17.58
C SER A 653 19.25 -33.22 17.03
N ASP A 654 18.84 -33.09 15.76
CA ASP A 654 18.65 -31.79 15.10
C ASP A 654 17.32 -31.68 14.34
N THR A 655 16.51 -32.75 14.28
CA THR A 655 15.30 -32.81 13.45
C THR A 655 14.11 -33.32 14.26
N LEU A 656 12.98 -32.64 14.13
CA LEU A 656 11.69 -33.04 14.69
C LEU A 656 10.67 -33.21 13.55
N LYS A 657 10.10 -34.41 13.43
CA LYS A 657 9.05 -34.74 12.46
C LYS A 657 7.73 -34.96 13.20
N LEU A 658 6.72 -34.22 12.80
CA LEU A 658 5.39 -34.20 13.39
C LEU A 658 4.34 -34.56 12.35
N HIS A 659 3.32 -35.30 12.76
CA HIS A 659 2.03 -35.34 12.08
C HIS A 659 1.06 -34.45 12.86
N VAL A 660 0.52 -33.42 12.20
CA VAL A 660 -0.29 -32.40 12.84
C VAL A 660 -1.71 -32.43 12.27
N THR A 661 -2.70 -32.50 13.16
CA THR A 661 -4.12 -32.41 12.81
C THR A 661 -4.76 -31.26 13.60
N ALA A 662 -5.61 -30.46 12.96
CA ALA A 662 -6.24 -29.29 13.60
C ALA A 662 -7.46 -29.63 14.46
N GLY A 663 -8.14 -30.75 14.16
CA GLY A 663 -9.48 -31.03 14.65
C GLY A 663 -10.56 -30.58 13.66
N LYS A 664 -11.78 -31.10 13.82
CA LYS A 664 -12.90 -30.84 12.89
C LYS A 664 -13.28 -29.36 12.91
N GLY A 665 -13.40 -28.75 11.73
CA GLY A 665 -13.86 -27.37 11.54
C GLY A 665 -12.75 -26.31 11.52
N ALA A 666 -11.56 -26.62 12.02
CA ALA A 666 -10.42 -25.70 11.96
C ALA A 666 -9.88 -25.57 10.53
N ARG A 667 -9.58 -24.33 10.14
CA ARG A 667 -9.06 -23.97 8.80
C ARG A 667 -7.54 -23.91 8.77
N SER A 668 -6.91 -23.55 9.89
CA SER A 668 -5.46 -23.43 9.99
C SER A 668 -4.92 -24.00 11.29
N VAL A 669 -3.61 -24.26 11.29
CA VAL A 669 -2.84 -24.53 12.50
C VAL A 669 -1.62 -23.64 12.59
N THR A 670 -1.32 -23.19 13.80
CA THR A 670 -0.10 -22.45 14.14
C THR A 670 0.67 -23.26 15.19
N LEU A 671 1.93 -23.56 14.91
CA LEU A 671 2.87 -24.20 15.83
C LEU A 671 3.85 -23.16 16.34
N ARG A 672 3.97 -23.03 17.65
CA ARG A 672 4.93 -22.12 18.30
C ARG A 672 5.91 -22.92 19.15
N LEU A 673 7.19 -22.71 18.87
CA LEU A 673 8.30 -23.36 19.55
C LEU A 673 9.04 -22.34 20.42
N ASP A 674 9.51 -22.78 21.59
CA ASP A 674 10.39 -21.97 22.45
C ASP A 674 11.86 -22.02 22.04
N ARG A 675 12.16 -22.57 20.86
CA ARG A 675 13.50 -22.67 20.26
C ARG A 675 13.50 -22.13 18.83
N PRO A 676 14.61 -21.51 18.38
CA PRO A 676 14.76 -21.14 16.97
C PRO A 676 14.86 -22.40 16.10
N ILE A 677 14.33 -22.31 14.87
CA ILE A 677 14.49 -23.32 13.83
C ILE A 677 15.29 -22.74 12.67
N SER A 678 16.03 -23.60 11.97
CA SER A 678 16.78 -23.21 10.76
C SER A 678 16.04 -23.54 9.47
N HIS A 679 15.17 -24.55 9.49
CA HIS A 679 14.41 -25.01 8.34
C HIS A 679 13.05 -25.54 8.80
N ALA A 680 12.05 -25.36 7.95
CA ALA A 680 10.74 -25.99 8.07
C ALA A 680 10.36 -26.62 6.72
N THR A 681 9.80 -27.82 6.77
CA THR A 681 9.23 -28.52 5.63
C THR A 681 7.80 -28.90 5.96
N ALA A 682 6.86 -28.60 5.08
CA ALA A 682 5.48 -29.04 5.20
C ALA A 682 5.09 -29.93 4.01
N SER A 683 4.32 -30.98 4.29
CA SER A 683 3.76 -31.87 3.28
C SER A 683 2.31 -32.20 3.57
N ALA A 684 1.48 -32.10 2.52
CA ALA A 684 0.04 -32.36 2.57
C ALA A 684 -0.33 -33.49 1.59
N GLY A 685 0.17 -34.70 1.82
CA GLY A 685 -0.19 -35.87 1.01
C GLY A 685 0.05 -35.67 -0.50
N ARG A 686 -1.02 -35.76 -1.30
CA ARG A 686 -0.95 -35.61 -2.77
C ARG A 686 -0.64 -34.20 -3.28
N PHE A 687 -0.70 -33.19 -2.41
CA PHE A 687 -0.45 -31.79 -2.75
C PHE A 687 1.05 -31.43 -2.72
N GLY A 688 1.91 -32.43 -2.44
CA GLY A 688 3.35 -32.27 -2.48
C GLY A 688 3.98 -31.92 -1.13
N SER A 689 5.22 -31.44 -1.20
CA SER A 689 6.04 -31.05 -0.06
C SER A 689 6.93 -29.88 -0.47
N VAL A 690 7.08 -28.93 0.43
CA VAL A 690 7.94 -27.75 0.23
C VAL A 690 8.73 -27.46 1.49
N SER A 691 9.97 -27.01 1.31
CA SER A 691 10.90 -26.71 2.40
C SER A 691 11.42 -25.30 2.26
N VAL A 692 11.43 -24.54 3.36
CA VAL A 692 11.95 -23.18 3.40
C VAL A 692 12.98 -23.03 4.52
N PRO A 693 14.04 -22.23 4.30
CA PRO A 693 14.93 -21.81 5.38
C PRO A 693 14.20 -20.82 6.29
N VAL A 694 14.55 -20.83 7.57
CA VAL A 694 14.03 -19.86 8.56
C VAL A 694 15.24 -19.22 9.24
N THR A 695 15.28 -17.90 9.24
CA THR A 695 16.42 -17.12 9.74
C THR A 695 16.00 -16.22 10.89
N GLY A 696 16.92 -15.85 11.77
CA GLY A 696 16.67 -14.88 12.84
C GLY A 696 15.50 -15.24 13.79
N THR A 697 15.05 -14.23 14.53
CA THR A 697 13.90 -14.29 15.44
C THR A 697 13.11 -12.99 15.32
N ARG A 698 11.80 -13.02 15.61
CA ARG A 698 10.95 -11.82 15.62
C ARG A 698 10.84 -11.26 17.03
N ALA A 699 11.24 -10.00 17.20
CA ALA A 699 11.09 -9.27 18.46
C ALA A 699 9.63 -9.30 18.94
N GLY A 700 9.41 -9.47 20.25
CA GLY A 700 8.07 -9.54 20.83
C GLY A 700 7.29 -10.83 20.53
N THR A 701 7.85 -11.80 19.80
CA THR A 701 7.17 -13.06 19.41
C THR A 701 7.98 -14.32 19.73
N TRP A 702 7.41 -15.50 19.48
CA TRP A 702 8.07 -16.79 19.73
C TRP A 702 9.35 -16.95 18.90
N PRO A 703 10.40 -17.60 19.46
CA PRO A 703 11.62 -17.88 18.73
C PRO A 703 11.38 -18.52 17.35
N SER A 704 10.34 -19.35 17.24
CA SER A 704 9.87 -19.85 15.95
C SER A 704 8.36 -20.07 15.92
N GLU A 705 7.77 -19.71 14.79
CA GLU A 705 6.36 -19.94 14.46
C GLU A 705 6.25 -20.62 13.09
N ILE A 706 5.38 -21.61 13.00
CA ILE A 706 5.06 -22.29 11.74
C ILE A 706 3.56 -22.25 11.56
N ARG A 707 3.09 -21.73 10.44
CA ARG A 707 1.67 -21.64 10.11
C ARG A 707 1.38 -22.60 8.96
N PHE A 708 0.29 -23.33 9.05
CA PHE A 708 -0.27 -24.08 7.93
C PHE A 708 -1.72 -23.65 7.71
N ARG A 709 -1.98 -23.03 6.57
CA ARG A 709 -3.28 -22.50 6.15
C ARG A 709 -4.01 -23.47 5.24
N GLY A 710 -5.34 -23.53 5.33
CA GLY A 710 -6.15 -24.50 4.57
C GLY A 710 -5.78 -25.95 4.89
N ILE A 711 -5.58 -26.27 6.18
CA ILE A 711 -5.13 -27.60 6.60
C ILE A 711 -6.15 -28.69 6.19
N PRO A 712 -5.72 -29.77 5.51
CA PRO A 712 -6.64 -30.85 5.14
C PRO A 712 -7.07 -31.68 6.35
N ALA A 713 -8.23 -32.33 6.25
CA ALA A 713 -8.85 -33.08 7.35
C ALA A 713 -7.96 -34.21 7.91
N GLN A 714 -7.17 -34.86 7.05
CA GLN A 714 -6.21 -35.90 7.44
C GLN A 714 -4.96 -35.36 8.16
N GLY A 715 -4.77 -34.04 8.20
CA GLY A 715 -3.58 -33.41 8.76
C GLY A 715 -2.41 -33.29 7.77
N VAL A 716 -1.30 -32.76 8.28
CA VAL A 716 -0.09 -32.47 7.52
C VAL A 716 1.14 -32.99 8.24
N ARG A 717 2.19 -33.30 7.47
CA ARG A 717 3.50 -33.62 8.04
C ARG A 717 4.35 -32.37 8.08
N ILE A 718 4.84 -32.02 9.27
CA ILE A 718 5.74 -30.89 9.49
C ILE A 718 7.08 -31.43 9.98
N THR A 719 8.15 -31.11 9.26
CA THR A 719 9.53 -31.41 9.68
C THR A 719 10.24 -30.10 9.97
N VAL A 720 10.88 -30.00 11.12
CA VAL A 720 11.64 -28.80 11.51
C VAL A 720 13.04 -29.19 11.93
N ARG A 721 14.00 -28.30 11.62
CA ARG A 721 15.38 -28.45 12.05
C ARG A 721 15.67 -27.52 13.22
N VAL A 722 15.88 -28.10 14.39
CA VAL A 722 16.12 -27.40 15.67
C VAL A 722 17.60 -27.59 16.02
N PRO A 723 18.42 -26.52 16.10
CA PRO A 723 19.86 -26.65 16.34
C PRO A 723 20.24 -27.26 17.71
N ASP A 724 19.35 -27.18 18.70
CA ASP A 724 19.61 -27.57 20.10
C ASP A 724 19.07 -28.97 20.47
N LYS A 725 19.79 -29.70 21.33
CA LYS A 725 19.43 -31.06 21.82
C LYS A 725 18.47 -31.08 23.01
N ASP A 726 18.09 -29.91 23.50
CA ASP A 726 17.36 -29.72 24.75
C ASP A 726 15.87 -30.09 24.65
N ARG A 727 15.21 -30.03 25.81
CA ARG A 727 13.75 -30.06 25.91
C ARG A 727 13.13 -28.92 25.07
N ILE A 728 12.14 -29.28 24.25
CA ILE A 728 11.39 -28.35 23.38
C ILE A 728 9.98 -28.22 23.93
N ARG A 729 9.49 -26.99 24.12
CA ARG A 729 8.06 -26.74 24.33
C ARG A 729 7.42 -26.34 23.01
N LEU A 730 6.39 -27.07 22.65
CA LEU A 730 5.60 -26.86 21.45
C LEU A 730 4.16 -26.54 21.86
N THR A 731 3.61 -25.44 21.38
CA THR A 731 2.17 -25.19 21.45
C THR A 731 1.60 -25.24 20.04
N VAL A 732 0.57 -26.06 19.86
CA VAL A 732 -0.19 -26.16 18.62
C VAL A 732 -1.52 -25.45 18.83
N ILE A 733 -1.89 -24.58 17.89
CA ILE A 733 -3.08 -23.75 17.93
C ILE A 733 -3.88 -24.09 16.68
N ALA A 734 -5.08 -24.62 16.84
CA ALA A 734 -6.04 -24.77 15.75
C ALA A 734 -6.95 -23.55 15.72
N GLU A 735 -7.14 -22.98 14.53
CA GLU A 735 -7.86 -21.73 14.33
C GLU A 735 -9.10 -21.98 13.45
N THR A 736 -10.24 -21.46 13.89
CA THR A 736 -11.51 -21.44 13.14
C THR A 736 -11.98 -20.00 13.04
N ASP A 737 -12.31 -19.53 11.84
CA ASP A 737 -12.77 -18.15 11.63
C ASP A 737 -14.17 -17.95 12.22
N GLY A 738 -14.42 -16.77 12.79
CA GLY A 738 -15.68 -16.37 13.36
C GLY A 738 -15.92 -16.87 14.78
N LEU A 739 -16.76 -16.15 15.52
CA LEU A 739 -17.07 -16.42 16.93
C LEU A 739 -18.51 -16.91 17.16
N ALA A 740 -19.33 -16.97 16.10
CA ALA A 740 -20.76 -17.24 16.19
C ALA A 740 -21.11 -18.61 16.81
N ALA A 741 -20.21 -19.59 16.71
CA ALA A 741 -20.40 -20.92 17.28
C ALA A 741 -20.04 -21.00 18.78
N VAL A 742 -19.46 -19.95 19.35
CA VAL A 742 -19.03 -19.93 20.75
C VAL A 742 -20.20 -19.57 21.67
N PRO A 743 -20.53 -20.37 22.70
CA PRO A 743 -21.57 -20.04 23.65
C PRO A 743 -21.31 -18.69 24.34
N GLY A 744 -22.35 -17.87 24.47
CA GLY A 744 -22.26 -16.55 25.07
C GLY A 744 -21.75 -15.45 24.13
N PHE A 745 -21.34 -15.78 22.89
CA PHE A 745 -21.08 -14.76 21.88
C PHE A 745 -22.39 -14.10 21.43
N VAL A 746 -22.38 -12.77 21.44
CA VAL A 746 -23.43 -11.91 20.92
C VAL A 746 -22.87 -11.16 19.72
N PRO A 747 -23.57 -11.15 18.56
CA PRO A 747 -23.13 -10.40 17.39
C PRO A 747 -22.76 -8.95 17.70
N ARG A 748 -21.80 -8.42 16.95
CA ARG A 748 -21.39 -7.02 17.05
C ARG A 748 -22.56 -6.11 16.65
N PRO A 749 -22.74 -4.96 17.31
CA PRO A 749 -23.61 -3.91 16.81
C PRO A 749 -23.07 -3.36 15.48
N ALA A 750 -23.92 -2.69 14.71
CA ALA A 750 -23.58 -2.25 13.35
C ALA A 750 -22.43 -1.22 13.29
N ASP A 751 -22.19 -0.50 14.38
CA ASP A 751 -21.10 0.48 14.53
C ASP A 751 -19.74 -0.17 14.85
N LEU A 752 -19.66 -1.50 14.93
CA LEU A 752 -18.42 -2.24 15.20
C LEU A 752 -18.13 -3.29 14.13
N VAL A 753 -16.87 -3.32 13.69
CA VAL A 753 -16.32 -4.37 12.81
C VAL A 753 -15.11 -5.04 13.45
N ALA A 754 -14.80 -6.25 13.01
CA ALA A 754 -13.60 -6.95 13.42
C ALA A 754 -12.35 -6.13 13.04
N ALA A 755 -11.38 -6.07 13.95
CA ALA A 755 -10.06 -5.51 13.65
C ALA A 755 -9.32 -6.41 12.64
N THR A 756 -8.50 -5.81 11.79
CA THR A 756 -7.73 -6.48 10.71
C THR A 756 -6.55 -7.32 11.23
N ARG A 757 -6.49 -7.61 12.53
CA ARG A 757 -5.43 -8.41 13.13
C ARG A 757 -5.70 -9.89 12.86
N GLU A 758 -4.67 -10.62 12.43
CA GLU A 758 -4.77 -12.05 12.08
C GLU A 758 -5.20 -12.97 13.24
N ASP A 759 -5.00 -12.54 14.49
CA ASP A 759 -5.39 -13.28 15.70
C ASP A 759 -6.77 -12.86 16.24
N GLY A 760 -7.48 -12.00 15.52
CA GLY A 760 -8.81 -11.52 15.87
C GLY A 760 -9.92 -12.35 15.22
N ASP A 761 -11.13 -12.19 15.76
CA ASP A 761 -12.39 -12.78 15.29
C ASP A 761 -12.32 -14.27 14.98
N LEU A 762 -11.56 -15.01 15.79
CA LEU A 762 -11.35 -16.45 15.62
C LEU A 762 -11.46 -17.22 16.93
N VAL A 763 -11.74 -18.51 16.79
CA VAL A 763 -11.68 -19.53 17.84
C VAL A 763 -10.33 -20.24 17.75
N ALA A 764 -9.49 -20.02 18.75
CA ALA A 764 -8.20 -20.67 18.93
C ALA A 764 -8.31 -21.79 19.97
N VAL A 765 -8.18 -23.04 19.53
CA VAL A 765 -8.09 -24.19 20.44
C VAL A 765 -6.65 -24.67 20.48
N THR A 766 -6.04 -24.72 21.66
CA THR A 766 -4.62 -24.99 21.82
C THR A 766 -4.34 -26.33 22.47
N ARG A 767 -3.16 -26.88 22.22
CA ARG A 767 -2.58 -27.96 23.02
C ARG A 767 -1.07 -27.78 23.11
N SER A 768 -0.55 -27.81 24.33
CA SER A 768 0.89 -27.69 24.59
C SER A 768 1.53 -29.04 24.90
N TYR A 769 2.74 -29.23 24.40
CA TYR A 769 3.54 -30.44 24.52
C TYR A 769 4.92 -30.07 25.05
N THR A 770 5.46 -30.90 25.95
CA THR A 770 6.85 -30.84 26.36
C THR A 770 7.56 -32.07 25.83
N LEU A 771 8.40 -31.87 24.81
CA LEU A 771 9.11 -32.96 24.14
C LEU A 771 10.50 -33.11 24.78
N GLY A 772 10.76 -34.23 25.45
CA GLY A 772 12.03 -34.55 26.13
C GLY A 772 13.23 -34.67 25.17
N ALA A 773 14.46 -34.67 25.69
CA ALA A 773 15.68 -34.69 24.87
C ALA A 773 15.70 -35.84 23.85
N ALA A 774 16.35 -35.64 22.70
CA ALA A 774 16.44 -36.68 21.67
C ALA A 774 17.14 -37.91 22.22
N THR A 775 16.47 -39.06 22.23
CA THR A 775 17.07 -40.33 22.64
C THR A 775 18.05 -40.81 21.57
N SER A 776 19.32 -40.98 21.96
CA SER A 776 20.33 -41.71 21.20
C SER A 776 19.92 -43.19 21.14
N ALA A 777 19.11 -43.58 20.18
CA ALA A 777 18.90 -44.98 19.86
C ALA A 777 18.86 -45.17 18.35
N ALA A 778 20.00 -45.61 17.81
CA ALA A 778 20.03 -46.36 16.57
C ALA A 778 19.10 -47.56 16.74
N ILE A 779 18.05 -47.64 15.92
CA ILE A 779 17.20 -48.81 15.83
C ILE A 779 18.07 -49.93 15.27
N SER A 780 18.49 -50.87 16.14
CA SER A 780 18.96 -52.17 15.71
C SER A 780 17.82 -52.84 14.93
N ARG A 781 18.17 -53.33 13.73
CA ARG A 781 17.29 -54.19 12.93
C ARG A 781 16.81 -55.37 13.78
N PRO A 782 15.53 -55.79 13.72
CA PRO A 782 15.17 -57.09 14.23
C PRO A 782 15.82 -58.14 13.33
N ASN A 783 16.62 -58.99 13.94
CA ASN A 783 17.11 -60.23 13.34
C ASN A 783 16.05 -61.31 13.57
N ARG A 784 15.68 -61.97 12.47
CA ARG A 784 14.79 -63.14 12.30
C ARG A 784 13.31 -62.88 12.16
#